data_AF-A0A353F4J5-F1
#
_entry.id   AF-A0A353F4J5-F1
#
_cell.length_a   1.000
_cell.length_b   1.000
_cell.length_c   1.000
_cell.angle_alpha   90.00
_cell.angle_beta   90.00
_cell.angle_gamma   90.00
#
_symmetry.space_group_name_H-M   'P 1'
#
loop_
_entity.id
_entity.type
_entity.pdbx_description
1 polymer ?
#
loop_
_entity_poly.entity_id
_entity_poly.type
_entity_poly.pdbx_seq_one_letter_code
_entity_poly.pdbx_strand_id
1 'polypeptide(L)'
;MPETSSRPSTQEPTAIPAELSKQLADFQRSLWRIKVTEAVLAGLFGLIISFLMVFALERLFPIPALVRLAILISGTSLAAVFAPYWVRRWVYGHRREEQLARLISRKFPKLGDRLLGIVELQGQQEAKEVMSPELRAAAMIHVANQAAKRDMNDALPYSRHKKLALGVLMGAAAITFGFSIAPKAGGNALKRWLMPLSDTDHYTFTQFDTDKMPNPLVVPLGEAFSFNAPLKEDSDNKPATARARYGQQEWLQAELGENGSYQFEFTGQETQDRITIEAGDAKHSVWVEPEVRPEVSGFEATVALPDYLQLDPRNVDIRTGVLTALEGSKVVLKGSFSRQISKAIARLEPQPLEETAISKSSSAPIEAENPSDLESSRTKVQEADKKAEIENLVKLPEPRDLQLSLDGANVSTESIGLGRFHASVPFTWTDVKGLEGAGSFKVEIKTSEDQIPTSYIQGIERNIVILAEETLEFDIISEDDFGLREIGLSWVGSYNKPSDKEPANGSLTLKKGSPSSNRLSERAIFSPQTYGIEPQTLILSAYTEDYKPGRGRIFSEPITIYILTRDEHAQVIKKRFDRVISELEDAARKELNNLDENERLDKNNTAEELQSADAKEQLAESEQKEAENAEKMKEIAKKMEEIFKDAARNGELDQKTMKEMADALQNMKELGEKD
;
A
#
# COMPACT_ATOMS: atom_id res chain seq x y z
N MET A 1 -48.52 63.95 98.46
CA MET A 1 -47.85 65.12 99.07
C MET A 1 -46.88 64.62 100.14
N PRO A 2 -45.75 65.30 100.35
CA PRO A 2 -44.43 64.79 99.95
C PRO A 2 -43.47 64.59 101.14
N GLU A 3 -42.28 64.03 100.89
CA GLU A 3 -41.03 64.57 101.44
C GLU A 3 -39.83 64.14 100.59
N THR A 4 -39.08 65.13 100.11
CA THR A 4 -37.82 65.02 99.38
C THR A 4 -36.64 64.95 100.34
N SER A 5 -35.65 64.08 100.12
CA SER A 5 -34.23 64.49 100.14
C SER A 5 -33.23 63.40 99.73
N SER A 6 -32.26 63.87 98.94
CA SER A 6 -30.87 63.42 98.73
C SER A 6 -30.60 62.04 98.09
N ARG A 7 -30.24 62.09 96.80
CA ARG A 7 -29.40 61.09 96.10
C ARG A 7 -28.02 60.99 96.77
N PRO A 8 -27.46 59.79 97.00
CA PRO A 8 -26.03 59.65 97.19
C PRO A 8 -25.34 59.85 95.83
N SER A 9 -24.35 60.74 95.82
CA SER A 9 -23.36 60.90 94.75
C SER A 9 -22.72 59.56 94.42
N THR A 10 -22.84 59.11 93.18
CA THR A 10 -21.96 58.12 92.58
C THR A 10 -20.52 58.64 92.70
N GLN A 11 -19.77 58.12 93.66
CA GLN A 11 -18.33 58.36 93.75
C GLN A 11 -17.70 57.66 92.55
N GLU A 12 -17.10 58.43 91.65
CA GLU A 12 -16.29 57.88 90.58
C GLU A 12 -15.08 57.16 91.20
N PRO A 13 -14.76 55.94 90.74
CA PRO A 13 -13.56 55.25 91.19
C PRO A 13 -12.34 56.13 90.92
N THR A 14 -11.41 56.19 91.88
CA THR A 14 -10.16 56.94 91.73
C THR A 14 -9.37 56.34 90.59
N ALA A 15 -9.34 57.04 89.45
CA ALA A 15 -8.63 56.60 88.26
C ALA A 15 -7.12 56.62 88.50
N ILE A 16 -6.41 55.60 88.01
CA ILE A 16 -4.94 55.59 87.96
C ILE A 16 -4.45 56.89 87.30
N PRO A 17 -3.35 57.49 87.77
CA PRO A 17 -2.75 58.65 87.12
C PRO A 17 -2.58 58.39 85.62
N ALA A 18 -3.07 59.31 84.78
CA ALA A 18 -3.07 59.14 83.32
C ALA A 18 -1.69 58.79 82.73
N GLU A 19 -0.62 59.24 83.39
CA GLU A 19 0.76 58.92 83.00
C GLU A 19 1.12 57.45 83.25
N LEU A 20 0.64 56.86 84.36
CA LEU A 20 0.90 55.45 84.69
C LEU A 20 0.04 54.51 83.84
N SER A 21 -1.22 54.87 83.57
CA SER A 21 -2.06 54.09 82.64
C SER A 21 -1.49 54.10 81.23
N LYS A 22 -0.96 55.25 80.79
CA LYS A 22 -0.25 55.39 79.51
C LYS A 22 1.02 54.53 79.45
N GLN A 23 1.85 54.53 80.49
CA GLN A 23 3.05 53.68 80.56
C GLN A 23 2.73 52.18 80.55
N LEU A 24 1.68 51.74 81.26
CA LEU A 24 1.20 50.35 81.23
C LEU A 24 0.61 49.97 79.87
N ALA A 25 -0.15 50.86 79.25
CA ALA A 25 -0.69 50.67 77.91
C ALA A 25 0.43 50.60 76.84
N ASP A 26 1.48 51.42 76.96
CA ASP A 26 2.62 51.39 76.06
C ASP A 26 3.46 50.11 76.26
N PHE A 27 3.66 49.65 77.50
CA PHE A 27 4.26 48.34 77.80
C PHE A 27 3.44 47.19 77.21
N GLN A 28 2.11 47.23 77.35
CA GLN A 28 1.18 46.25 76.76
C GLN A 28 1.27 46.24 75.24
N ARG A 29 1.27 47.41 74.59
CA ARG A 29 1.44 47.55 73.13
C ARG A 29 2.78 46.99 72.68
N SER A 30 3.88 47.29 73.38
CA SER A 30 5.21 46.75 73.08
C SER A 30 5.24 45.22 73.23
N LEU A 31 4.65 44.69 74.30
CA LEU A 31 4.54 43.24 74.53
C LEU A 31 3.75 42.57 73.42
N TRP A 32 2.56 43.09 73.09
CA TRP A 32 1.73 42.55 72.01
C TRP A 32 2.42 42.65 70.66
N ARG A 33 3.03 43.80 70.33
CA ARG A 33 3.76 43.99 69.08
C ARG A 33 4.86 42.96 68.93
N ILE A 34 5.72 42.78 69.93
CA ILE A 34 6.81 41.79 69.88
C ILE A 34 6.24 40.38 69.75
N LYS A 35 5.24 40.04 70.56
CA LYS A 35 4.73 38.67 70.65
C LYS A 35 3.87 38.24 69.46
N VAL A 36 3.09 39.15 68.90
CA VAL A 36 2.40 38.94 67.61
C VAL A 36 3.40 38.84 66.47
N THR A 37 4.43 39.70 66.45
CA THR A 37 5.50 39.64 65.44
C THR A 37 6.22 38.29 65.49
N GLU A 38 6.49 37.73 66.67
CA GLU A 38 7.08 36.38 66.81
C GLU A 38 6.19 35.30 66.22
N ALA A 39 4.87 35.33 66.46
CA ALA A 39 3.93 34.36 65.92
C ALA A 39 3.83 34.44 64.40
N VAL A 40 3.76 35.66 63.84
CA VAL A 40 3.73 35.88 62.38
C VAL A 40 5.02 35.41 61.73
N LEU A 41 6.19 35.79 62.27
CA LEU A 41 7.48 35.37 61.74
C LEU A 41 7.69 33.86 61.85
N ALA A 42 7.23 33.21 62.92
CA ALA A 42 7.29 31.76 63.05
C ALA A 42 6.40 31.04 62.02
N GLY A 43 5.20 31.56 61.76
CA GLY A 43 4.30 31.04 60.72
C GLY A 43 4.90 31.19 59.31
N LEU A 44 5.42 32.38 58.98
CA LEU A 44 6.12 32.62 57.71
C LEU A 44 7.34 31.71 57.55
N PHE A 45 8.13 31.53 58.62
CA PHE A 45 9.29 30.64 58.62
C PHE A 45 8.89 29.19 58.35
N GLY A 46 7.80 28.69 58.95
CA GLY A 46 7.27 27.35 58.69
C GLY A 46 6.84 27.14 57.24
N LEU A 47 6.14 28.12 56.64
CA LEU A 47 5.76 28.07 55.23
C LEU A 47 6.98 28.09 54.29
N ILE A 48 7.94 28.99 54.54
CA ILE A 48 9.17 29.09 53.76
C ILE A 48 9.96 27.78 53.79
N ILE A 49 10.15 27.17 54.97
CA ILE A 49 10.83 25.87 55.08
C ILE A 49 10.06 24.79 54.34
N SER A 50 8.72 24.75 54.46
CA SER A 50 7.91 23.73 53.77
C SER A 50 8.04 23.83 52.24
N PHE A 51 8.06 25.05 51.69
CA PHE A 51 8.28 25.27 50.27
C PHE A 51 9.71 24.90 49.86
N LEU A 52 10.73 25.38 50.58
CA LEU A 52 12.14 25.06 50.29
C LEU A 52 12.42 23.56 50.34
N MET A 53 11.75 22.84 51.24
CA MET A 53 11.83 21.38 51.33
C MET A 53 11.27 20.71 50.07
N VAL A 54 10.09 21.13 49.59
CA VAL A 54 9.53 20.63 48.32
C VAL A 54 10.45 20.98 47.15
N PHE A 55 10.87 22.24 47.05
CA PHE A 55 11.77 22.71 45.98
C PHE A 55 13.09 21.93 45.93
N ALA A 56 13.71 21.66 47.07
CA ALA A 56 14.96 20.91 47.14
C ALA A 56 14.78 19.41 46.87
N LEU A 57 13.74 18.79 47.44
CA LEU A 57 13.50 17.36 47.29
C LEU A 57 13.01 17.00 45.89
N GLU A 58 12.20 17.85 45.24
CA GLU A 58 11.76 17.62 43.86
C GLU A 58 12.92 17.63 42.87
N ARG A 59 14.08 18.19 43.22
CA ARG A 59 15.28 18.10 42.39
C ARG A 59 15.88 16.70 42.33
N LEU A 60 15.58 15.87 43.33
CA LEU A 60 16.12 14.52 43.44
C LEU A 60 15.12 13.47 42.94
N PHE A 61 13.83 13.65 43.23
CA PHE A 61 12.78 12.71 42.83
C PHE A 61 11.39 13.38 42.84
N PRO A 62 10.46 12.91 41.99
CA PRO A 62 9.09 13.43 41.97
C PRO A 62 8.36 13.08 43.27
N ILE A 63 7.99 14.09 44.06
CA ILE A 63 7.33 13.88 45.35
C ILE A 63 5.83 13.56 45.14
N PRO A 64 5.31 12.45 45.71
CA PRO A 64 3.88 12.11 45.63
C PRO A 64 2.98 13.20 46.23
N ALA A 65 1.77 13.31 45.69
CA ALA A 65 0.77 14.32 46.11
C ALA A 65 0.51 14.35 47.63
N LEU A 66 0.38 13.16 48.25
CA LEU A 66 0.14 13.04 49.69
C LEU A 66 1.33 13.52 50.54
N VAL A 67 2.56 13.30 50.08
CA VAL A 67 3.76 13.76 50.79
C VAL A 67 3.87 15.27 50.69
N ARG A 68 3.60 15.86 49.52
CA ARG A 68 3.51 17.32 49.35
C ARG A 68 2.45 17.92 50.27
N LEU A 69 1.27 17.30 50.36
CA LEU A 69 0.19 17.71 51.26
C LEU A 69 0.63 17.64 52.73
N ALA A 70 1.30 16.56 53.15
CA ALA A 70 1.81 16.41 54.52
C ALA A 70 2.85 17.49 54.87
N ILE A 71 3.74 17.83 53.93
CA ILE A 71 4.72 18.92 54.09
C ILE A 71 4.00 20.26 54.24
N LEU A 72 3.00 20.55 53.40
CA LEU A 72 2.19 21.77 53.48
C LEU A 72 1.41 21.87 54.79
N ILE A 73 0.75 20.78 55.22
CA ILE A 73 0.02 20.72 56.50
C ILE A 73 0.99 20.93 57.66
N SER A 74 2.19 20.33 57.62
CA SER A 74 3.19 20.51 58.67
C SER A 74 3.66 21.97 58.76
N GLY A 75 3.94 22.60 57.61
CA GLY A 75 4.32 24.02 57.53
C GLY A 75 3.22 24.98 58.00
N THR A 76 1.96 24.69 57.67
CA THR A 76 0.79 25.51 58.06
C THR A 76 0.32 25.25 59.49
N SER A 77 0.46 24.03 60.02
CA SER A 77 0.09 23.66 61.40
C SER A 77 0.86 24.47 62.44
N LEU A 78 2.12 24.79 62.14
CA LEU A 78 2.93 25.72 62.92
C LEU A 78 2.30 27.10 63.05
N ALA A 79 1.55 27.58 62.06
CA ALA A 79 0.80 28.83 62.17
C ALA A 79 -0.59 28.61 62.78
N ALA A 80 -1.32 27.59 62.32
CA ALA A 80 -2.72 27.34 62.67
C ALA A 80 -2.93 26.92 64.13
N VAL A 81 -1.99 26.17 64.73
CA VAL A 81 -2.06 25.75 66.14
C VAL A 81 -1.37 26.79 67.05
N PHE A 82 -0.23 27.31 66.61
CA PHE A 82 0.58 28.18 67.45
C PHE A 82 -0.03 29.58 67.57
N ALA A 83 -0.60 30.15 66.50
CA ALA A 83 -1.14 31.52 66.54
C ALA A 83 -2.34 31.66 67.51
N PRO A 84 -3.37 30.79 67.52
CA PRO A 84 -4.46 30.89 68.49
C PRO A 84 -3.99 30.66 69.93
N TYR A 85 -3.11 29.67 70.13
CA TYR A 85 -2.48 29.44 71.44
C TYR A 85 -1.70 30.66 71.93
N TRP A 86 -0.93 31.30 71.03
CA TRP A 86 -0.13 32.48 71.34
C TRP A 86 -0.96 33.71 71.65
N VAL A 87 -1.99 33.97 70.85
CA VAL A 87 -2.93 35.06 71.08
C VAL A 87 -3.63 34.84 72.42
N ARG A 88 -4.07 33.62 72.74
CA ARG A 88 -4.62 33.28 74.06
C ARG A 88 -3.62 33.56 75.19
N ARG A 89 -2.38 33.11 75.04
CA ARG A 89 -1.35 33.23 76.09
C ARG A 89 -0.92 34.67 76.36
N TRP A 90 -0.70 35.47 75.31
CA TRP A 90 -0.09 36.79 75.43
C TRP A 90 -1.06 37.95 75.26
N VAL A 91 -2.04 37.84 74.35
CA VAL A 91 -3.02 38.90 74.12
C VAL A 91 -4.16 38.80 75.14
N TYR A 92 -4.80 37.63 75.30
CA TYR A 92 -5.89 37.47 76.26
C TYR A 92 -5.41 37.35 77.72
N GLY A 93 -4.22 36.76 77.93
CA GLY A 93 -3.65 36.57 79.27
C GLY A 93 -3.06 37.83 79.92
N HIS A 94 -2.94 38.94 79.19
CA HIS A 94 -2.36 40.20 79.67
C HIS A 94 -3.16 41.42 79.21
N ARG A 95 -4.49 41.36 79.32
CA ARG A 95 -5.40 42.48 79.00
C ARG A 95 -5.65 43.41 80.18
N ARG A 96 -5.52 42.88 81.40
CA ARG A 96 -5.77 43.62 82.64
C ARG A 96 -4.46 44.13 83.21
N GLU A 97 -4.50 45.30 83.83
CA GLU A 97 -3.34 45.98 84.42
C GLU A 97 -2.67 45.13 85.52
N GLU A 98 -3.46 44.36 86.29
CA GLU A 98 -2.95 43.41 87.29
C GLU A 98 -2.05 42.33 86.67
N GLN A 99 -2.41 41.84 85.49
CA GLN A 99 -1.66 40.79 84.78
C GLN A 99 -0.33 41.34 84.26
N LEU A 100 -0.31 42.60 83.82
CA LEU A 100 0.90 43.30 83.40
C LEU A 100 1.82 43.56 84.60
N ALA A 101 1.27 43.99 85.74
CA ALA A 101 2.03 44.19 86.98
C ALA A 101 2.71 42.89 87.45
N ARG A 102 2.01 41.75 87.40
CA ARG A 102 2.57 40.41 87.69
C ARG A 102 3.63 39.97 86.68
N LEU A 103 3.54 40.40 85.43
CA LEU A 103 4.58 40.11 84.45
C LEU A 103 5.84 40.94 84.73
N ILE A 104 5.66 42.22 85.08
CA ILE A 104 6.75 43.15 85.43
C ILE A 104 7.44 42.71 86.72
N SER A 105 6.71 42.20 87.72
CA SER A 105 7.29 41.75 89.00
C SER A 105 8.31 40.62 88.84
N ARG A 106 8.24 39.83 87.76
CA ARG A 106 9.23 38.78 87.49
C ARG A 106 10.64 39.29 87.24
N LYS A 107 10.79 40.48 86.65
CA LYS A 107 12.09 41.10 86.36
C LYS A 107 12.39 42.27 87.30
N PHE A 108 11.36 42.97 87.75
CA PHE A 108 11.45 44.05 88.74
C PHE A 108 10.51 43.79 89.93
N PRO A 109 10.85 42.89 90.87
CA PRO A 109 9.96 42.49 91.97
C PRO A 109 9.41 43.68 92.77
N LYS A 110 10.30 44.57 93.23
CA LYS A 110 9.93 45.74 94.04
C LYS A 110 9.01 46.73 93.33
N LEU A 111 9.10 46.86 92.01
CA LEU A 111 8.26 47.78 91.21
C LEU A 111 6.93 47.10 90.87
N GLY A 112 6.96 45.84 90.45
CA GLY A 112 5.77 45.07 90.11
C GLY A 112 4.84 44.84 91.29
N ASP A 113 5.36 44.57 92.50
CA ASP A 113 4.52 44.42 93.70
C ASP A 113 3.82 45.72 94.10
N ARG A 114 4.48 46.87 93.89
CA ARG A 114 3.90 48.21 94.12
C ARG A 114 2.84 48.57 93.08
N LEU A 115 3.09 48.22 91.81
CA LEU A 115 2.12 48.40 90.72
C LEU A 115 0.89 47.50 90.92
N LEU A 116 1.11 46.25 91.34
CA LEU A 116 0.03 45.31 91.65
C LEU A 116 -0.82 45.83 92.81
N GLY A 117 -0.19 46.27 93.89
CA GLY A 117 -0.89 46.86 95.03
C GLY A 117 -1.72 48.09 94.65
N ILE A 118 -1.27 48.94 93.72
CA ILE A 118 -2.04 50.09 93.25
C ILE A 118 -3.23 49.70 92.39
N VAL A 119 -3.06 48.73 91.49
CA VAL A 119 -4.17 48.24 90.66
C VAL A 119 -5.21 47.51 91.52
N GLU A 120 -4.79 46.76 92.53
CA GLU A 120 -5.68 46.12 93.51
C GLU A 120 -6.44 47.17 94.37
N LEU A 121 -5.80 48.28 94.72
CA LEU A 121 -6.43 49.41 95.42
C LEU A 121 -7.49 50.14 94.58
N GLN A 122 -7.41 50.09 93.25
CA GLN A 122 -8.39 50.69 92.33
C GLN A 122 -9.69 49.86 92.23
N GLY A 123 -9.58 48.53 92.36
CA GLY A 123 -10.71 47.59 92.23
C GLY A 123 -11.54 47.35 93.50
N GLN A 124 -11.09 47.87 94.66
CA GLN A 124 -11.82 47.71 95.92
C GLN A 124 -12.99 48.71 96.03
N GLN A 125 -14.23 48.21 95.91
CA GLN A 125 -15.45 48.99 96.15
C GLN A 125 -15.96 48.97 97.60
N GLU A 126 -15.34 48.22 98.51
CA GLU A 126 -15.86 48.06 99.88
C GLU A 126 -14.91 48.48 101.01
N ALA A 127 -15.58 49.04 102.03
CA ALA A 127 -15.17 49.44 103.37
C ALA A 127 -14.40 50.76 103.52
N LYS A 128 -15.14 51.71 104.09
CA LYS A 128 -14.89 53.14 104.30
C LYS A 128 -13.80 53.46 105.34
N GLU A 129 -12.94 52.52 105.73
CA GLU A 129 -12.26 52.63 107.05
C GLU A 129 -10.73 52.40 107.10
N VAL A 130 -10.01 52.24 105.99
CA VAL A 130 -8.55 51.96 106.09
C VAL A 130 -7.61 53.02 105.48
N MET A 131 -8.04 53.89 104.56
CA MET A 131 -7.16 54.98 104.03
C MET A 131 -7.98 56.17 103.51
N SER A 132 -7.53 57.41 103.75
CA SER A 132 -8.15 58.62 103.16
C SER A 132 -7.96 58.65 101.63
N PRO A 133 -8.92 59.25 100.87
CA PRO A 133 -8.80 59.38 99.41
C PRO A 133 -7.51 60.09 98.95
N GLU A 134 -7.05 61.07 99.74
CA GLU A 134 -5.83 61.84 99.49
C GLU A 134 -4.56 61.01 99.67
N LEU A 135 -4.53 60.09 100.65
CA LEU A 135 -3.40 59.17 100.85
C LEU A 135 -3.31 58.12 99.75
N ARG A 136 -4.45 57.65 99.23
CA ARG A 136 -4.49 56.75 98.05
C ARG A 136 -3.96 57.46 96.81
N ALA A 137 -4.40 58.69 96.55
CA ALA A 137 -3.90 59.49 95.44
C ALA A 137 -2.39 59.80 95.57
N ALA A 138 -1.91 60.16 96.77
CA ALA A 138 -0.49 60.41 97.02
C ALA A 138 0.37 59.15 96.85
N ALA A 139 -0.11 57.98 97.29
CA ALA A 139 0.58 56.70 97.07
C ALA A 139 0.65 56.33 95.57
N MET A 140 -0.44 56.55 94.82
CA MET A 140 -0.46 56.35 93.36
C MET A 140 0.51 57.28 92.63
N ILE A 141 0.56 58.58 92.99
CA ILE A 141 1.50 59.56 92.42
C ILE A 141 2.95 59.18 92.78
N HIS A 142 3.21 58.71 94.00
CA HIS A 142 4.55 58.30 94.41
C HIS A 142 5.07 57.11 93.60
N VAL A 143 4.23 56.10 93.35
CA VAL A 143 4.63 54.96 92.51
C VAL A 143 4.66 55.33 91.03
N ALA A 144 3.77 56.19 90.54
CA ALA A 144 3.86 56.73 89.17
C ALA A 144 5.18 57.48 88.94
N ASN A 145 5.63 58.29 89.90
CA ASN A 145 6.93 58.97 89.87
C ASN A 145 8.12 58.00 89.99
N GLN A 146 7.95 56.85 90.65
CA GLN A 146 8.98 55.80 90.70
C GLN A 146 9.01 54.96 89.42
N ALA A 147 7.86 54.72 88.80
CA ALA A 147 7.73 54.04 87.51
C ALA A 147 8.33 54.90 86.40
N ALA A 148 8.06 56.21 86.39
CA ALA A 148 8.61 57.16 85.41
C ALA A 148 10.15 57.25 85.40
N LYS A 149 10.82 56.81 86.48
CA LYS A 149 12.30 56.77 86.55
C LYS A 149 12.91 55.55 85.86
N ARG A 150 12.12 54.62 85.32
CA ARG A 150 12.59 53.38 84.68
C ARG A 150 11.82 53.12 83.39
N ASP A 151 12.52 52.56 82.40
CA ASP A 151 11.85 52.05 81.20
C ASP A 151 11.20 50.69 81.52
N MET A 152 9.87 50.63 81.44
CA MET A 152 9.12 49.39 81.68
C MET A 152 9.39 48.35 80.59
N ASN A 153 9.83 48.75 79.39
CA ASN A 153 10.16 47.83 78.31
C ASN A 153 11.34 46.91 78.65
N ASP A 154 12.21 47.29 79.60
CA ASP A 154 13.25 46.40 80.10
C ASP A 154 12.66 45.17 80.79
N ALA A 155 11.41 45.22 81.29
CA ALA A 155 10.72 44.08 81.89
C ALA A 155 10.17 43.08 80.85
N LEU A 156 10.28 43.37 79.55
CA LEU A 156 9.76 42.50 78.51
C LEU A 156 10.48 41.14 78.51
N PRO A 157 9.75 40.03 78.26
CA PRO A 157 10.33 38.70 78.19
C PRO A 157 11.28 38.57 77.00
N TYR A 158 12.26 37.64 77.11
CA TYR A 158 13.22 37.38 76.04
C TYR A 158 12.52 37.19 74.69
N SER A 159 13.01 37.91 73.69
CA SER A 159 12.36 38.00 72.38
C SER A 159 13.18 37.27 71.32
N ARG A 160 12.54 36.34 70.61
CA ARG A 160 13.12 35.58 69.49
C ARG A 160 12.82 36.19 68.13
N HIS A 161 12.02 37.26 68.03
CA HIS A 161 11.65 37.86 66.74
C HIS A 161 12.86 38.23 65.89
N LYS A 162 14.00 38.68 66.45
CA LYS A 162 15.21 38.97 65.68
C LYS A 162 15.81 37.72 65.01
N LYS A 163 15.82 36.58 65.72
CA LYS A 163 16.29 35.30 65.17
C LYS A 163 15.32 34.75 64.12
N LEU A 164 14.02 34.86 64.38
CA LEU A 164 12.99 34.46 63.42
C LEU A 164 13.00 35.36 62.17
N ALA A 165 13.16 36.67 62.34
CA ALA A 165 13.30 37.62 61.23
C ALA A 165 14.53 37.30 60.38
N LEU A 166 15.68 37.01 61.02
CA LEU A 166 16.86 36.54 60.30
C LEU A 166 16.59 35.24 59.54
N GLY A 167 15.89 34.27 60.14
CA GLY A 167 15.49 33.02 59.48
C GLY A 167 14.59 33.25 58.27
N VAL A 168 13.57 34.11 58.40
CA VAL A 168 12.68 34.50 57.29
C VAL A 168 13.45 35.23 56.20
N LEU A 169 14.36 36.15 56.55
CA LEU A 169 15.21 36.86 55.59
C LEU A 169 16.14 35.91 54.82
N MET A 170 16.81 34.99 55.53
CA MET A 170 17.67 33.97 54.88
C MET A 170 16.85 33.03 53.99
N GLY A 171 15.67 32.60 54.44
CA GLY A 171 14.79 31.75 53.66
C GLY A 171 14.24 32.47 52.42
N ALA A 172 13.85 33.74 52.54
CA ALA A 172 13.45 34.57 51.40
C ALA A 172 14.62 34.76 50.42
N ALA A 173 15.83 35.01 50.91
CA ALA A 173 17.03 35.09 50.09
C ALA A 173 17.30 33.77 49.34
N ALA A 174 17.15 32.62 50.00
CA ALA A 174 17.28 31.30 49.37
C ALA A 174 16.22 31.06 48.29
N ILE A 175 14.97 31.46 48.51
CA ILE A 175 13.91 31.41 47.50
C ILE A 175 14.30 32.30 46.31
N THR A 176 14.68 33.56 46.54
CA THR A 176 15.06 34.47 45.45
C THR A 176 16.27 33.95 44.67
N PHE A 177 17.25 33.35 45.36
CA PHE A 177 18.40 32.72 44.74
C PHE A 177 17.98 31.52 43.88
N GLY A 178 17.14 30.62 44.41
CA GLY A 178 16.59 29.47 43.67
C GLY A 178 15.82 29.88 42.41
N PHE A 179 14.95 30.90 42.50
CA PHE A 179 14.22 31.44 41.35
C PHE A 179 15.13 32.15 40.33
N SER A 180 16.25 32.74 40.76
CA SER A 180 17.21 33.35 39.83
C SER A 180 17.97 32.32 39.00
N ILE A 181 18.21 31.13 39.54
CA ILE A 181 18.92 30.04 38.86
C ILE A 181 17.95 29.19 38.01
N ALA A 182 16.77 28.87 38.55
CA ALA A 182 15.83 27.96 37.91
C ALA A 182 14.39 28.49 38.03
N PRO A 183 14.02 29.54 37.28
CA PRO A 183 12.72 30.20 37.40
C PRO A 183 11.55 29.29 37.03
N LYS A 184 11.69 28.50 35.95
CA LYS A 184 10.66 27.55 35.50
C LYS A 184 10.44 26.43 36.52
N ALA A 185 11.52 25.83 37.03
CA ALA A 185 11.46 24.80 38.07
C ALA A 185 10.90 25.35 39.40
N GLY A 186 11.31 26.55 39.80
CA GLY A 186 10.77 27.25 40.98
C GLY A 186 9.28 27.52 40.87
N GLY A 187 8.81 27.96 39.70
CA GLY A 187 7.39 28.16 39.41
C GLY A 187 6.58 26.85 39.46
N ASN A 188 7.10 25.78 38.87
CA ASN A 188 6.46 24.46 38.92
C ASN A 188 6.39 23.92 40.36
N ALA A 189 7.49 23.97 41.12
CA ALA A 189 7.53 23.56 42.51
C ALA A 189 6.58 24.39 43.39
N LEU A 190 6.46 25.70 43.15
CA LEU A 190 5.53 26.57 43.87
C LEU A 190 4.08 26.19 43.59
N LYS A 191 3.73 25.95 42.32
CA LYS A 191 2.40 25.48 41.91
C LYS A 191 2.08 24.14 42.57
N ARG A 192 3.03 23.20 42.52
CA ARG A 192 2.93 21.85 43.11
C ARG A 192 2.88 21.87 44.64
N TRP A 193 3.50 22.85 45.31
CA TRP A 193 3.42 23.03 46.75
C TRP A 193 2.10 23.67 47.20
N LEU A 194 1.63 24.71 46.49
CA LEU A 194 0.38 25.39 46.81
C LEU A 194 -0.86 24.52 46.50
N MET A 195 -0.78 23.70 45.47
CA MET A 195 -1.83 22.78 45.01
C MET A 195 -1.30 21.33 45.01
N PRO A 196 -1.08 20.72 46.20
CA PRO A 196 -0.40 19.42 46.32
C PRO A 196 -1.16 18.25 45.69
N LEU A 197 -2.48 18.37 45.56
CA LEU A 197 -3.36 17.35 44.97
C LEU A 197 -3.69 17.60 43.49
N SER A 198 -3.01 18.55 42.83
CA SER A 198 -3.22 18.81 41.40
C SER A 198 -2.39 17.87 40.53
N ASP A 199 -2.90 17.57 39.33
CA ASP A 199 -2.25 16.78 38.27
C ASP A 199 -1.17 17.60 37.51
N THR A 200 -0.41 18.39 38.25
CA THR A 200 0.67 19.19 37.69
C THR A 200 1.91 18.30 37.52
N ASP A 201 2.36 18.13 36.27
CA ASP A 201 3.55 17.34 35.97
C ASP A 201 4.81 17.89 36.64
N HIS A 202 5.73 16.98 36.94
CA HIS A 202 7.01 17.33 37.54
C HIS A 202 7.89 17.99 36.49
N TYR A 203 8.45 19.16 36.82
CA TYR A 203 9.34 19.86 35.92
C TYR A 203 10.71 19.17 35.82
N THR A 204 11.03 18.72 34.62
CA THR A 204 12.38 18.30 34.22
C THR A 204 12.98 19.33 33.27
N PHE A 205 14.30 19.49 33.33
CA PHE A 205 15.03 20.42 32.46
C PHE A 205 15.14 19.88 31.04
N THR A 206 15.27 18.57 30.92
CA THR A 206 15.11 17.87 29.64
C THR A 206 13.65 17.50 29.47
N GLN A 207 13.06 17.81 28.33
CA GLN A 207 11.64 17.51 28.05
C GLN A 207 11.50 16.81 26.70
N PHE A 208 10.95 15.60 26.74
CA PHE A 208 10.57 14.86 25.55
C PHE A 208 9.29 15.46 24.93
N ASP A 209 9.22 15.47 23.60
CA ASP A 209 8.01 15.80 22.85
C ASP A 209 7.11 14.56 22.77
N THR A 210 6.30 14.37 23.81
CA THR A 210 5.41 13.21 23.96
C THR A 210 4.32 13.17 22.89
N ASP A 211 3.95 14.30 22.29
CA ASP A 211 2.92 14.37 21.26
C ASP A 211 3.39 13.74 19.94
N LYS A 212 4.72 13.68 19.74
CA LYS A 212 5.38 13.03 18.59
C LYS A 212 5.84 11.60 18.88
N MET A 213 5.50 11.04 20.04
CA MET A 213 5.79 9.65 20.40
C MET A 213 4.49 8.86 20.49
N PRO A 214 4.19 7.97 19.52
CA PRO A 214 3.00 7.13 19.56
C PRO A 214 2.97 6.28 20.83
N ASN A 215 1.82 6.19 21.51
CA ASN A 215 1.64 5.34 22.69
C ASN A 215 0.22 4.71 22.69
N PRO A 216 0.05 3.45 22.28
CA PRO A 216 1.10 2.48 21.96
C PRO A 216 1.81 2.75 20.61
N LEU A 217 3.08 2.38 20.53
CA LEU A 217 3.85 2.26 19.30
C LEU A 217 3.66 0.86 18.72
N VAL A 218 3.08 0.79 17.52
CA VAL A 218 2.91 -0.49 16.82
C VAL A 218 4.16 -0.77 15.99
N VAL A 219 4.74 -1.96 16.12
CA VAL A 219 5.98 -2.37 15.45
C VAL A 219 5.80 -3.72 14.75
N PRO A 220 6.59 -4.03 13.71
CA PRO A 220 6.52 -5.34 13.06
C PRO A 220 6.94 -6.47 14.01
N LEU A 221 6.15 -7.55 14.04
CA LEU A 221 6.36 -8.72 14.89
C LEU A 221 7.69 -9.42 14.56
N GLY A 222 8.57 -9.55 15.55
CA GLY A 222 9.83 -10.29 15.41
C GLY A 222 10.91 -9.61 14.55
N GLU A 223 10.66 -8.39 14.05
CA GLU A 223 11.59 -7.63 13.20
C GLU A 223 12.22 -6.46 13.97
N ALA A 224 13.49 -6.15 13.66
CA ALA A 224 14.16 -4.98 14.21
C ALA A 224 13.42 -3.69 13.81
N PHE A 225 13.39 -2.71 14.71
CA PHE A 225 12.69 -1.45 14.49
C PHE A 225 13.43 -0.28 15.14
N SER A 226 13.26 0.90 14.56
CA SER A 226 13.79 2.15 15.09
C SER A 226 12.75 2.87 15.95
N PHE A 227 13.22 3.48 17.03
CA PHE A 227 12.40 4.30 17.91
C PHE A 227 13.01 5.69 18.04
N ASN A 228 12.22 6.71 17.69
CA ASN A 228 12.62 8.10 17.76
C ASN A 228 12.04 8.78 19.01
N ALA A 229 12.93 9.40 19.78
CA ALA A 229 12.58 10.19 20.96
C ALA A 229 12.95 11.68 20.75
N PRO A 230 12.08 12.47 20.11
CA PRO A 230 12.30 13.92 19.97
C PRO A 230 12.25 14.66 21.32
N LEU A 231 13.09 15.69 21.45
CA LEU A 231 12.98 16.67 22.52
C LEU A 231 12.07 17.84 22.11
N LYS A 232 11.43 18.49 23.09
CA LYS A 232 10.73 19.76 22.85
C LYS A 232 11.73 20.84 22.42
N GLU A 233 11.33 21.69 21.49
CA GLU A 233 12.19 22.77 20.99
C GLU A 233 12.66 23.71 22.12
N ASP A 234 11.77 23.98 23.08
CA ASP A 234 11.96 24.84 24.25
C ASP A 234 12.52 24.13 25.50
N SER A 235 13.02 22.89 25.33
CA SER A 235 13.70 22.14 26.40
C SER A 235 14.94 22.90 26.88
N ASP A 236 14.99 23.22 28.18
CA ASP A 236 16.06 24.01 28.80
C ASP A 236 17.43 23.32 28.70
N ASN A 237 17.44 21.99 28.82
CA ASN A 237 18.63 21.17 28.68
C ASN A 237 18.45 20.15 27.56
N LYS A 238 19.49 20.01 26.72
CA LYS A 238 19.54 19.08 25.58
C LYS A 238 20.79 18.19 25.73
N PRO A 239 20.71 17.11 26.51
CA PRO A 239 21.85 16.22 26.76
C PRO A 239 22.41 15.65 25.46
N ALA A 240 23.73 15.53 25.36
CA ALA A 240 24.37 14.97 24.16
C ALA A 240 24.01 13.50 23.92
N THR A 241 23.65 12.76 24.98
CA THR A 241 23.28 11.35 24.90
C THR A 241 22.02 11.04 25.70
N ALA A 242 21.31 10.02 25.25
CA ALA A 242 20.19 9.40 25.95
C ALA A 242 20.34 7.89 25.93
N ARG A 243 19.61 7.21 26.82
CA ARG A 243 19.54 5.75 26.83
C ARG A 243 18.11 5.26 26.80
N ALA A 244 17.87 4.14 26.13
CA ALA A 244 16.58 3.49 26.08
C ALA A 244 16.72 1.97 26.25
N ARG A 245 15.70 1.31 26.79
CA ARG A 245 15.63 -0.15 26.87
C ARG A 245 14.22 -0.65 26.66
N TYR A 246 14.07 -1.86 26.13
CA TYR A 246 12.81 -2.56 26.00
C TYR A 246 12.62 -3.51 27.19
N GLY A 247 11.61 -3.30 28.03
CA GLY A 247 11.37 -4.13 29.21
C GLY A 247 12.58 -4.21 30.15
N GLN A 248 13.13 -5.41 30.32
CA GLN A 248 14.33 -5.70 31.13
C GLN A 248 15.60 -5.94 30.31
N GLN A 249 15.58 -5.63 29.01
CA GLN A 249 16.76 -5.75 28.15
C GLN A 249 17.85 -4.73 28.54
N GLU A 250 19.02 -4.87 27.92
CA GLU A 250 20.14 -3.96 28.09
C GLU A 250 19.80 -2.54 27.62
N TRP A 251 20.46 -1.56 28.22
CA TRP A 251 20.31 -0.17 27.82
C TRP A 251 21.08 0.10 26.53
N LEU A 252 20.37 0.55 25.51
CA LEU A 252 20.91 1.14 24.31
C LEU A 252 21.21 2.62 24.55
N GLN A 253 22.29 3.12 23.98
CA GLN A 253 22.66 4.53 24.06
C GLN A 253 22.61 5.15 22.66
N ALA A 254 22.09 6.37 22.58
CA ALA A 254 22.02 7.14 21.35
C ALA A 254 22.50 8.58 21.58
N GLU A 255 23.10 9.17 20.56
CA GLU A 255 23.50 10.58 20.54
C GLU A 255 22.35 11.46 20.05
N LEU A 256 22.35 12.74 20.44
CA LEU A 256 21.35 13.70 19.98
C LEU A 256 21.61 14.06 18.50
N GLY A 257 20.66 13.72 17.63
CA GLY A 257 20.73 14.08 16.21
C GLY A 257 20.55 15.58 15.95
N GLU A 258 20.95 16.04 14.76
CA GLU A 258 20.80 17.45 14.33
C GLU A 258 19.33 17.90 14.30
N ASN A 259 18.40 16.96 14.13
CA ASN A 259 16.96 17.15 14.18
C ASN A 259 16.39 17.30 15.61
N GLY A 260 17.23 17.24 16.65
CA GLY A 260 16.80 17.33 18.05
C GLY A 260 16.12 16.06 18.59
N SER A 261 16.36 14.90 17.97
CA SER A 261 15.81 13.60 18.37
C SER A 261 16.90 12.58 18.64
N TYR A 262 16.66 11.68 19.59
CA TYR A 262 17.45 10.46 19.76
C TYR A 262 16.85 9.33 18.95
N GLN A 263 17.67 8.55 18.24
CA GLN A 263 17.24 7.38 17.48
C GLN A 263 17.83 6.12 18.09
N PHE A 264 16.98 5.18 18.48
CA PHE A 264 17.37 3.89 19.05
C PHE A 264 16.97 2.76 18.11
N GLU A 265 17.87 1.81 17.88
CA GLU A 265 17.60 0.62 17.05
C GLU A 265 17.40 -0.59 17.97
N PHE A 266 16.18 -1.11 18.02
CA PHE A 266 15.83 -2.29 18.79
C PHE A 266 15.84 -3.55 17.91
N THR A 267 16.22 -4.68 18.50
CA THR A 267 16.07 -5.99 17.87
C THR A 267 14.59 -6.40 17.82
N GLY A 268 14.27 -7.44 17.05
CA GLY A 268 12.91 -7.95 16.91
C GLY A 268 12.26 -8.38 18.22
N GLN A 269 10.99 -7.99 18.40
CA GLN A 269 10.22 -8.29 19.61
C GLN A 269 8.95 -9.07 19.27
N GLU A 270 8.64 -10.07 20.09
CA GLU A 270 7.42 -10.90 19.93
C GLU A 270 6.38 -10.63 21.02
N THR A 271 6.82 -10.12 22.18
CA THR A 271 5.97 -9.88 23.35
C THR A 271 5.74 -8.40 23.56
N GLN A 272 4.51 -8.02 23.90
CA GLN A 272 4.18 -6.64 24.27
C GLN A 272 4.85 -6.23 25.58
N ASP A 273 5.65 -5.17 25.54
CA ASP A 273 6.25 -4.52 26.71
C ASP A 273 6.45 -3.01 26.42
N ARG A 274 7.21 -2.31 27.25
CA ARG A 274 7.41 -0.87 27.21
C ARG A 274 8.87 -0.51 26.98
N ILE A 275 9.10 0.45 26.09
CA ILE A 275 10.38 1.13 25.95
C ILE A 275 10.47 2.18 27.05
N THR A 276 11.51 2.13 27.88
CA THR A 276 11.83 3.17 28.86
C THR A 276 12.99 4.00 28.31
N ILE A 277 12.83 5.33 28.23
CA ILE A 277 13.87 6.25 27.76
C ILE A 277 14.25 7.22 28.87
N GLU A 278 15.56 7.49 28.99
CA GLU A 278 16.14 8.41 29.95
C GLU A 278 17.15 9.35 29.27
N ALA A 279 16.98 10.66 29.48
CA ALA A 279 17.90 11.69 29.00
C ALA A 279 18.00 12.81 30.04
N GLY A 280 19.20 13.03 30.59
CA GLY A 280 19.39 14.00 31.66
C GLY A 280 18.56 13.65 32.90
N ASP A 281 17.62 14.52 33.27
CA ASP A 281 16.65 14.32 34.35
C ASP A 281 15.27 13.83 33.87
N ALA A 282 15.09 13.66 32.57
CA ALA A 282 13.85 13.18 31.97
C ALA A 282 13.79 11.65 31.92
N LYS A 283 12.62 11.11 32.25
CA LYS A 283 12.30 9.69 32.09
C LYS A 283 10.90 9.54 31.50
N HIS A 284 10.78 8.77 30.43
CA HIS A 284 9.50 8.49 29.79
C HIS A 284 9.37 7.00 29.44
N SER A 285 8.15 6.53 29.22
CA SER A 285 7.90 5.16 28.81
C SER A 285 6.77 5.07 27.81
N VAL A 286 6.99 4.29 26.76
CA VAL A 286 6.06 4.09 25.64
C VAL A 286 5.73 2.61 25.55
N TRP A 287 4.45 2.26 25.45
CA TRP A 287 4.04 0.88 25.19
C TRP A 287 4.36 0.50 23.75
N VAL A 288 4.84 -0.71 23.53
CA VAL A 288 5.13 -1.24 22.21
C VAL A 288 4.32 -2.50 21.97
N GLU A 289 3.60 -2.54 20.85
CA GLU A 289 2.74 -3.65 20.45
C GLU A 289 3.27 -4.27 19.15
N PRO A 290 3.97 -5.41 19.24
CA PRO A 290 4.40 -6.16 18.06
C PRO A 290 3.23 -6.79 17.31
N GLU A 291 3.13 -6.52 16.01
CA GLU A 291 2.00 -6.88 15.16
C GLU A 291 2.49 -7.38 13.80
N VAL A 292 1.75 -8.35 13.22
CA VAL A 292 2.08 -8.86 11.89
C VAL A 292 1.86 -7.78 10.83
N ARG A 293 2.75 -7.73 9.84
CA ARG A 293 2.62 -6.80 8.72
C ARG A 293 1.37 -7.11 7.88
N PRO A 294 0.75 -6.10 7.25
CA PRO A 294 -0.32 -6.33 6.29
C PRO A 294 0.21 -7.09 5.06
N GLU A 295 -0.49 -8.16 4.68
CA GLU A 295 -0.14 -9.01 3.54
C GLU A 295 -1.16 -8.88 2.41
N VAL A 296 -0.74 -9.18 1.17
CA VAL A 296 -1.65 -9.28 0.03
C VAL A 296 -2.45 -10.58 0.17
N SER A 297 -3.75 -10.45 0.38
CA SER A 297 -4.68 -11.58 0.44
C SER A 297 -5.23 -11.98 -0.94
N GLY A 298 -5.33 -11.02 -1.86
CA GLY A 298 -5.82 -11.23 -3.23
C GLY A 298 -5.36 -10.10 -4.15
N PHE A 299 -5.18 -10.42 -5.43
CA PHE A 299 -4.83 -9.44 -6.43
C PHE A 299 -5.41 -9.82 -7.79
N GLU A 300 -6.23 -8.95 -8.35
CA GLU A 300 -6.98 -9.17 -9.58
C GLU A 300 -6.79 -7.98 -10.54
N ALA A 301 -6.94 -8.23 -11.83
CA ALA A 301 -6.98 -7.20 -12.86
C ALA A 301 -8.31 -7.27 -13.60
N THR A 302 -9.05 -6.17 -13.63
CA THR A 302 -10.17 -6.00 -14.55
C THR A 302 -9.62 -5.49 -15.88
N VAL A 303 -9.70 -6.31 -16.92
CA VAL A 303 -9.22 -6.02 -18.27
C VAL A 303 -10.40 -5.76 -19.19
N ALA A 304 -10.56 -4.52 -19.62
CA ALA A 304 -11.45 -4.16 -20.72
C ALA A 304 -10.65 -4.23 -22.03
N LEU A 305 -11.02 -5.17 -22.89
CA LEU A 305 -10.41 -5.33 -24.21
C LEU A 305 -10.75 -4.13 -25.12
N PRO A 306 -10.01 -3.93 -26.23
CA PRO A 306 -10.33 -2.87 -27.18
C PRO A 306 -11.78 -2.90 -27.68
N ASP A 307 -12.38 -1.73 -27.85
CA ASP A 307 -13.81 -1.57 -28.17
C ASP A 307 -14.23 -2.30 -29.46
N TYR A 308 -13.31 -2.46 -30.43
CA TYR A 308 -13.59 -3.15 -31.69
C TYR A 308 -13.91 -4.63 -31.51
N LEU A 309 -13.37 -5.27 -30.46
CA LEU A 309 -13.66 -6.67 -30.14
C LEU A 309 -15.05 -6.86 -29.55
N GLN A 310 -15.74 -5.81 -29.08
CA GLN A 310 -17.11 -5.90 -28.57
C GLN A 310 -17.30 -6.99 -27.48
N LEU A 311 -16.26 -7.25 -26.70
CA LEU A 311 -16.26 -8.23 -25.61
C LEU A 311 -16.39 -7.52 -24.25
N ASP A 312 -17.11 -8.16 -23.33
CA ASP A 312 -17.25 -7.66 -21.97
C ASP A 312 -15.90 -7.67 -21.22
N PRO A 313 -15.67 -6.73 -20.29
CA PRO A 313 -14.49 -6.74 -19.45
C PRO A 313 -14.40 -8.02 -18.62
N ARG A 314 -13.19 -8.57 -18.50
CA ARG A 314 -12.93 -9.79 -17.74
C ARG A 314 -12.05 -9.51 -16.52
N ASN A 315 -12.26 -10.27 -15.44
CA ASN A 315 -11.38 -10.25 -14.28
C ASN A 315 -10.37 -11.39 -14.40
N VAL A 316 -9.09 -11.08 -14.16
CA VAL A 316 -7.98 -12.02 -14.21
C VAL A 316 -7.31 -12.04 -12.83
N ASP A 317 -7.21 -13.21 -12.21
CA ASP A 317 -6.41 -13.38 -10.99
C ASP A 317 -4.93 -13.27 -11.36
N ILE A 318 -4.23 -12.34 -10.71
CA ILE A 318 -2.82 -12.02 -10.97
C ILE A 318 -2.01 -12.05 -9.68
N ARG A 319 -2.37 -12.92 -8.72
CA ARG A 319 -1.56 -13.18 -7.52
C ARG A 319 -0.12 -13.63 -7.81
N THR A 320 0.13 -14.15 -9.01
CA THR A 320 1.47 -14.49 -9.51
C THR A 320 2.31 -13.25 -9.88
N GLY A 321 1.69 -12.07 -9.96
CA GLY A 321 2.33 -10.83 -10.38
C GLY A 321 2.48 -10.69 -11.89
N VAL A 322 1.85 -11.53 -12.73
CA VAL A 322 1.94 -11.42 -14.19
C VAL A 322 0.55 -11.27 -14.81
N LEU A 323 0.39 -10.28 -15.68
CA LEU A 323 -0.81 -10.04 -16.47
C LEU A 323 -0.45 -10.03 -17.96
N THR A 324 -1.17 -10.79 -18.78
CA THR A 324 -1.08 -10.68 -20.25
C THR A 324 -2.37 -10.08 -20.80
N ALA A 325 -2.24 -9.02 -21.60
CA ALA A 325 -3.37 -8.29 -22.15
C ALA A 325 -3.05 -7.71 -23.53
N LEU A 326 -4.08 -7.51 -24.34
CA LEU A 326 -3.97 -7.03 -25.72
C LEU A 326 -3.60 -5.55 -25.77
N GLU A 327 -2.81 -5.14 -26.74
CA GLU A 327 -2.61 -3.72 -27.08
C GLU A 327 -3.97 -3.00 -27.26
N GLY A 328 -4.08 -1.79 -26.71
CA GLY A 328 -5.30 -0.99 -26.71
C GLY A 328 -6.26 -1.32 -25.56
N SER A 329 -6.00 -2.36 -24.78
CA SER A 329 -6.81 -2.69 -23.60
C SER A 329 -6.68 -1.64 -22.50
N LYS A 330 -7.71 -1.53 -21.66
CA LYS A 330 -7.73 -0.74 -20.44
C LYS A 330 -7.73 -1.66 -19.22
N VAL A 331 -6.75 -1.51 -18.35
CA VAL A 331 -6.53 -2.38 -17.18
C VAL A 331 -6.74 -1.59 -15.89
N VAL A 332 -7.52 -2.16 -14.97
CA VAL A 332 -7.64 -1.68 -13.58
C VAL A 332 -7.14 -2.78 -12.66
N LEU A 333 -6.08 -2.49 -11.90
CA LEU A 333 -5.51 -3.41 -10.92
C LEU A 333 -6.23 -3.24 -9.59
N LYS A 334 -6.59 -4.36 -8.95
CA LYS A 334 -7.32 -4.43 -7.67
C LYS A 334 -6.58 -5.33 -6.70
N GLY A 335 -6.09 -4.77 -5.60
CA GLY A 335 -5.46 -5.51 -4.50
C GLY A 335 -6.37 -5.57 -3.28
N SER A 336 -6.39 -6.72 -2.61
CA SER A 336 -7.06 -6.94 -1.33
C SER A 336 -6.04 -7.36 -0.28
N PHE A 337 -6.07 -6.76 0.90
CA PHE A 337 -5.06 -6.93 1.93
C PHE A 337 -5.64 -7.55 3.21
N SER A 338 -4.79 -8.17 4.04
CA SER A 338 -5.21 -8.79 5.31
C SER A 338 -5.69 -7.79 6.36
N ARG A 339 -5.45 -6.49 6.15
CA ARG A 339 -5.83 -5.39 7.03
C ARG A 339 -6.21 -4.14 6.22
N GLN A 340 -6.99 -3.25 6.82
CA GLN A 340 -7.33 -1.95 6.26
C GLN A 340 -6.08 -1.12 5.95
N ILE A 341 -6.05 -0.52 4.76
CA ILE A 341 -4.93 0.26 4.23
C ILE A 341 -5.19 1.75 4.42
N SER A 342 -4.20 2.48 4.93
CA SER A 342 -4.25 3.94 5.08
C SER A 342 -3.60 4.67 3.91
N LYS A 343 -2.59 4.04 3.30
CA LYS A 343 -1.84 4.59 2.17
C LYS A 343 -1.37 3.45 1.27
N ALA A 344 -1.48 3.66 -0.04
CA ALA A 344 -0.87 2.81 -1.04
C ALA A 344 -0.19 3.67 -2.10
N ILE A 345 0.86 3.15 -2.73
CA ILE A 345 1.57 3.79 -3.83
C ILE A 345 1.79 2.73 -4.90
N ALA A 346 1.54 3.11 -6.16
CA ALA A 346 1.82 2.31 -7.32
C ALA A 346 2.39 3.20 -8.42
N ARG A 347 3.45 2.74 -9.08
CA ARG A 347 4.10 3.49 -10.15
C ARG A 347 4.09 2.67 -11.42
N LEU A 348 3.64 3.25 -12.53
CA LEU A 348 3.74 2.61 -13.84
C LEU A 348 5.14 2.84 -14.41
N GLU A 349 5.84 1.75 -14.69
CA GLU A 349 7.18 1.73 -15.28
C GLU A 349 7.14 1.02 -16.62
N PRO A 350 7.01 1.75 -17.74
CA PRO A 350 7.02 1.17 -19.08
C PRO A 350 8.36 0.52 -19.41
N GLN A 351 8.30 -0.59 -20.13
CA GLN A 351 9.42 -1.43 -20.56
C GLN A 351 9.29 -1.70 -22.06
N PRO A 352 10.42 -1.74 -22.81
CA PRO A 352 10.39 -2.07 -24.22
C PRO A 352 9.89 -3.51 -24.43
N LEU A 353 9.26 -3.76 -25.58
CA LEU A 353 9.05 -5.11 -26.08
C LEU A 353 10.43 -5.66 -26.47
N GLU A 354 10.87 -6.75 -25.87
CA GLU A 354 12.06 -7.46 -26.36
C GLU A 354 11.72 -7.98 -27.76
N GLU A 355 12.53 -7.64 -28.77
CA GLU A 355 12.41 -8.20 -30.12
C GLU A 355 12.69 -9.71 -30.06
N THR A 356 11.67 -10.50 -29.73
CA THR A 356 11.71 -11.93 -29.99
C THR A 356 11.79 -12.10 -31.49
N ALA A 357 12.98 -12.45 -31.97
CA ALA A 357 13.32 -12.85 -33.31
C ALA A 357 12.14 -13.52 -34.02
N ILE A 358 11.44 -12.75 -34.84
CA ILE A 358 10.33 -13.24 -35.64
C ILE A 358 10.94 -14.23 -36.61
N SER A 359 10.57 -15.49 -36.40
CA SER A 359 10.91 -16.59 -37.28
C SER A 359 10.42 -16.23 -38.68
N LYS A 360 11.34 -16.19 -39.64
CA LYS A 360 11.05 -16.08 -41.07
C LYS A 360 10.18 -17.26 -41.49
N SER A 361 8.87 -17.16 -41.29
CA SER A 361 7.90 -18.03 -41.94
C SER A 361 7.36 -17.26 -43.14
N SER A 362 7.74 -17.71 -44.33
CA SER A 362 7.31 -17.19 -45.63
C SER A 362 5.82 -17.49 -45.94
N SER A 363 5.00 -17.65 -44.90
CA SER A 363 3.61 -18.12 -44.96
C SER A 363 2.68 -17.29 -44.07
N ALA A 364 3.10 -16.11 -43.62
CA ALA A 364 2.18 -15.21 -42.91
C ALA A 364 0.98 -14.86 -43.81
N PRO A 365 -0.25 -14.87 -43.29
CA PRO A 365 -1.43 -14.41 -44.02
C PRO A 365 -1.27 -12.93 -44.35
N ILE A 366 -1.57 -12.55 -45.59
CA ILE A 366 -1.31 -11.19 -46.10
C ILE A 366 -2.61 -10.59 -46.57
N GLU A 367 -2.83 -9.34 -46.16
CA GLU A 367 -3.93 -8.52 -46.63
C GLU A 367 -3.78 -8.24 -48.13
N ALA A 368 -4.85 -8.48 -48.88
CA ALA A 368 -4.93 -8.14 -50.30
C ALA A 368 -6.33 -7.61 -50.61
N GLU A 369 -6.49 -6.93 -51.74
CA GLU A 369 -7.83 -6.55 -52.23
C GLU A 369 -8.48 -7.73 -52.96
N ASN A 370 -7.69 -8.47 -53.75
CA ASN A 370 -8.16 -9.60 -54.55
C ASN A 370 -7.20 -10.80 -54.49
N PRO A 371 -7.69 -12.03 -54.79
CA PRO A 371 -6.86 -13.23 -54.89
C PRO A 371 -5.63 -13.12 -55.81
N SER A 372 -5.74 -12.38 -56.92
CA SER A 372 -4.66 -12.19 -57.89
C SER A 372 -3.51 -11.33 -57.35
N ASP A 373 -3.78 -10.48 -56.36
CA ASP A 373 -2.82 -9.50 -55.86
C ASP A 373 -1.96 -10.07 -54.74
N LEU A 374 -2.21 -11.31 -54.31
CA LEU A 374 -1.58 -11.95 -53.16
C LEU A 374 -0.05 -11.92 -53.27
N GLU A 375 0.51 -12.28 -54.43
CA GLU A 375 1.95 -12.37 -54.68
C GLU A 375 2.63 -10.99 -54.69
N SER A 376 1.96 -10.00 -55.28
CA SER A 376 2.43 -8.60 -55.25
C SER A 376 2.39 -8.03 -53.84
N SER A 377 1.37 -8.41 -53.06
CA SER A 377 1.20 -8.00 -51.68
C SER A 377 2.23 -8.69 -50.78
N ARG A 378 2.58 -9.97 -51.01
CA ARG A 378 3.70 -10.65 -50.33
C ARG A 378 5.02 -9.91 -50.50
N THR A 379 5.28 -9.45 -51.72
CA THR A 379 6.53 -8.77 -52.05
C THR A 379 6.59 -7.39 -51.37
N LYS A 380 5.48 -6.63 -51.40
CA LYS A 380 5.37 -5.34 -50.70
C LYS A 380 5.53 -5.48 -49.19
N VAL A 381 4.91 -6.48 -48.57
CA VAL A 381 5.01 -6.72 -47.12
C VAL A 381 6.44 -7.11 -46.73
N GLN A 382 7.12 -7.99 -47.48
CA GLN A 382 8.53 -8.33 -47.21
C GLN A 382 9.49 -7.13 -47.37
N GLU A 383 9.19 -6.19 -48.26
CA GLU A 383 9.95 -4.94 -48.39
C GLU A 383 9.60 -3.92 -47.29
N ALA A 384 8.35 -3.88 -46.84
CA ALA A 384 7.89 -3.02 -45.75
C ALA A 384 8.39 -3.50 -44.39
N ASP A 385 8.42 -4.81 -44.13
CA ASP A 385 8.94 -5.41 -42.89
C ASP A 385 10.44 -5.07 -42.70
N LYS A 386 11.23 -5.14 -43.78
CA LYS A 386 12.64 -4.69 -43.80
C LYS A 386 12.81 -3.20 -43.54
N LYS A 387 11.79 -2.39 -43.78
CA LYS A 387 11.80 -0.94 -43.60
C LYS A 387 11.28 -0.55 -42.21
N ALA A 388 10.30 -1.29 -41.70
CA ALA A 388 9.71 -1.13 -40.38
C ALA A 388 10.65 -1.56 -39.24
N GLU A 389 11.59 -2.48 -39.51
CA GLU A 389 12.71 -2.88 -38.62
C GLU A 389 13.62 -1.69 -38.22
N ILE A 390 13.53 -0.54 -38.91
CA ILE A 390 14.38 0.64 -38.67
C ILE A 390 13.61 1.83 -38.05
N GLU A 391 12.26 1.82 -38.06
CA GLU A 391 11.45 3.01 -37.74
C GLU A 391 10.55 2.91 -36.50
N ASN A 392 10.33 1.72 -35.93
CA ASN A 392 9.45 1.56 -34.76
C ASN A 392 10.14 1.92 -33.42
N LEU A 393 10.66 3.14 -33.33
CA LEU A 393 10.85 3.81 -32.04
C LEU A 393 9.49 4.34 -31.57
N VAL A 394 8.61 3.43 -31.13
CA VAL A 394 7.45 3.84 -30.32
C VAL A 394 8.03 4.51 -29.08
N LYS A 395 7.78 5.80 -28.91
CA LYS A 395 8.17 6.54 -27.71
C LYS A 395 7.51 5.88 -26.52
N LEU A 396 8.31 5.21 -25.69
CA LEU A 396 7.86 4.69 -24.40
C LEU A 396 7.24 5.83 -23.59
N PRO A 397 6.07 5.62 -22.96
CA PRO A 397 5.52 6.62 -22.07
C PRO A 397 6.47 6.87 -20.90
N GLU A 398 6.44 8.08 -20.34
CA GLU A 398 7.24 8.39 -19.16
C GLU A 398 6.69 7.64 -17.93
N PRO A 399 7.57 7.14 -17.03
CA PRO A 399 7.15 6.54 -15.78
C PRO A 399 6.38 7.53 -14.91
N ARG A 400 5.21 7.13 -14.41
CA ARG A 400 4.33 8.00 -13.63
C ARG A 400 3.68 7.28 -12.46
N ASP A 401 3.35 8.02 -11.42
CA ASP A 401 2.56 7.50 -10.31
C ASP A 401 1.10 7.31 -10.74
N LEU A 402 0.49 6.22 -10.29
CA LEU A 402 -0.90 5.90 -10.55
C LEU A 402 -1.78 6.47 -9.45
N GLN A 403 -2.94 7.03 -9.84
CA GLN A 403 -3.96 7.38 -8.87
C GLN A 403 -4.61 6.11 -8.32
N LEU A 404 -4.71 6.03 -6.99
CA LEU A 404 -5.29 4.88 -6.28
C LEU A 404 -6.54 5.31 -5.50
N SER A 405 -7.55 4.44 -5.52
CA SER A 405 -8.73 4.53 -4.67
C SER A 405 -8.65 3.48 -3.58
N LEU A 406 -8.89 3.89 -2.33
CA LEU A 406 -8.84 3.03 -1.14
C LEU A 406 -10.25 2.80 -0.62
N ASP A 407 -10.63 1.54 -0.44
CA ASP A 407 -11.89 1.14 0.21
C ASP A 407 -11.62 0.04 1.24
N GLY A 408 -11.40 0.46 2.48
CA GLY A 408 -11.06 -0.44 3.58
C GLY A 408 -9.76 -1.19 3.32
N ALA A 409 -9.86 -2.51 3.12
CA ALA A 409 -8.74 -3.38 2.82
C ALA A 409 -8.51 -3.58 1.31
N ASN A 410 -9.26 -2.87 0.45
CA ASN A 410 -9.16 -2.97 -1.00
C ASN A 410 -8.54 -1.69 -1.58
N VAL A 411 -7.73 -1.87 -2.61
CA VAL A 411 -7.07 -0.80 -3.35
C VAL A 411 -7.30 -1.03 -4.83
N SER A 412 -7.71 0.00 -5.57
CA SER A 412 -7.85 -0.07 -7.02
C SER A 412 -7.11 1.08 -7.70
N THR A 413 -6.45 0.79 -8.82
CA THR A 413 -5.83 1.84 -9.66
C THR A 413 -6.87 2.60 -10.48
N GLU A 414 -6.48 3.74 -11.00
CA GLU A 414 -7.08 4.28 -12.22
C GLU A 414 -6.94 3.32 -13.41
N SER A 415 -7.67 3.58 -14.48
CA SER A 415 -7.58 2.82 -15.73
C SER A 415 -6.25 3.07 -16.42
N ILE A 416 -5.45 2.03 -16.61
CA ILE A 416 -4.18 2.03 -17.33
C ILE A 416 -4.46 1.64 -18.79
N GLY A 417 -4.20 2.53 -19.74
CA GLY A 417 -4.25 2.21 -21.16
C GLY A 417 -2.97 1.50 -21.60
N LEU A 418 -3.10 0.34 -22.22
CA LEU A 418 -1.97 -0.42 -22.77
C LEU A 418 -1.70 0.01 -24.21
N GLY A 419 -0.49 0.45 -24.49
CA GLY A 419 0.02 0.63 -25.84
C GLY A 419 1.09 -0.41 -26.17
N ARG A 420 1.91 -0.14 -27.19
CA ARG A 420 2.99 -1.03 -27.64
C ARG A 420 4.23 -1.02 -26.73
N PHE A 421 4.04 -1.44 -25.48
CA PHE A 421 5.09 -1.57 -24.45
C PHE A 421 4.68 -2.60 -23.38
N HIS A 422 5.65 -3.23 -22.73
CA HIS A 422 5.44 -3.95 -21.46
C HIS A 422 5.44 -2.98 -20.29
N ALA A 423 4.92 -3.33 -19.12
CA ALA A 423 5.01 -2.44 -17.96
C ALA A 423 5.24 -3.20 -16.65
N SER A 424 5.97 -2.57 -15.74
CA SER A 424 6.13 -2.99 -14.34
C SER A 424 5.36 -2.02 -13.44
N VAL A 425 4.58 -2.56 -12.50
CA VAL A 425 3.85 -1.78 -11.51
C VAL A 425 4.16 -2.30 -10.11
N PRO A 426 5.22 -1.82 -9.46
CA PRO A 426 5.46 -2.10 -8.04
C PRO A 426 4.41 -1.41 -7.16
N PHE A 427 3.75 -2.19 -6.30
CA PHE A 427 2.84 -1.71 -5.26
C PHE A 427 3.51 -1.73 -3.90
N THR A 428 3.36 -0.65 -3.15
CA THR A 428 3.68 -0.58 -1.72
C THR A 428 2.48 -0.05 -0.95
N TRP A 429 2.33 -0.47 0.31
CA TRP A 429 1.20 -0.11 1.15
C TRP A 429 1.58 0.03 2.62
N THR A 430 0.77 0.80 3.34
CA THR A 430 0.84 1.02 4.78
C THR A 430 -0.57 0.86 5.37
N ASP A 431 -0.69 0.09 6.44
CA ASP A 431 -1.98 -0.12 7.11
C ASP A 431 -2.43 1.08 7.97
N VAL A 432 -3.61 0.98 8.57
CA VAL A 432 -4.15 1.96 9.54
C VAL A 432 -3.38 2.05 10.86
N LYS A 433 -2.51 1.08 11.16
CA LYS A 433 -1.63 1.09 12.34
C LYS A 433 -0.24 1.67 12.02
N GLY A 434 0.03 2.05 10.77
CA GLY A 434 1.30 2.61 10.32
C GLY A 434 2.34 1.56 9.92
N LEU A 435 2.00 0.26 9.85
CA LEU A 435 2.90 -0.78 9.41
C LEU A 435 2.95 -0.87 7.89
N GLU A 436 4.15 -0.82 7.33
CA GLU A 436 4.39 -1.08 5.92
C GLU A 436 4.26 -2.58 5.61
N GLY A 437 3.81 -2.91 4.40
CA GLY A 437 3.83 -4.30 3.90
C GLY A 437 5.24 -4.90 3.95
N ALA A 438 5.33 -6.23 4.08
CA ALA A 438 6.61 -6.94 4.18
C ALA A 438 7.52 -6.76 2.95
N GLY A 439 6.94 -6.43 1.79
CA GLY A 439 7.65 -6.10 0.57
C GLY A 439 6.72 -5.44 -0.43
N SER A 440 7.28 -5.03 -1.59
CA SER A 440 6.46 -4.57 -2.70
C SER A 440 5.86 -5.75 -3.47
N PHE A 441 4.63 -5.59 -3.93
CA PHE A 441 4.00 -6.54 -4.85
C PHE A 441 4.15 -6.00 -6.27
N LYS A 442 4.98 -6.64 -7.09
CA LYS A 442 5.26 -6.18 -8.46
C LYS A 442 4.33 -6.88 -9.44
N VAL A 443 3.59 -6.09 -10.21
CA VAL A 443 2.78 -6.59 -11.34
C VAL A 443 3.51 -6.31 -12.66
N GLU A 444 3.83 -7.35 -13.39
CA GLU A 444 4.37 -7.30 -14.75
C GLU A 444 3.23 -7.46 -15.76
N ILE A 445 2.97 -6.40 -16.52
CA ILE A 445 1.99 -6.35 -17.59
C ILE A 445 2.71 -6.63 -18.91
N LYS A 446 2.45 -7.80 -19.48
CA LYS A 446 2.92 -8.20 -20.80
C LYS A 446 1.86 -7.90 -21.84
N THR A 447 2.09 -6.84 -22.61
CA THR A 447 1.24 -6.52 -23.77
C THR A 447 1.51 -7.48 -24.93
N SER A 448 0.44 -8.02 -25.54
CA SER A 448 0.47 -8.82 -26.76
C SER A 448 -0.22 -8.08 -27.92
N GLU A 449 0.13 -8.43 -29.15
CA GLU A 449 -0.52 -7.91 -30.36
C GLU A 449 -1.60 -8.87 -30.87
N ASP A 450 -2.68 -8.30 -31.41
CA ASP A 450 -3.78 -9.01 -32.08
C ASP A 450 -3.31 -9.63 -33.39
N GLN A 451 -3.32 -10.96 -33.46
CA GLN A 451 -2.76 -11.74 -34.57
C GLN A 451 -3.59 -11.59 -35.85
N ILE A 452 -2.97 -11.85 -37.01
CA ILE A 452 -3.69 -11.83 -38.28
C ILE A 452 -4.48 -13.16 -38.39
N PRO A 453 -5.77 -13.13 -38.77
CA PRO A 453 -6.54 -14.36 -38.91
C PRO A 453 -6.00 -15.22 -40.06
N THR A 454 -6.22 -16.52 -39.97
CA THR A 454 -5.82 -17.49 -41.00
C THR A 454 -7.04 -18.02 -41.73
N SER A 455 -6.88 -18.36 -43.02
CA SER A 455 -7.95 -18.97 -43.82
C SER A 455 -7.38 -20.03 -44.77
N TYR A 456 -8.07 -21.16 -44.86
CA TYR A 456 -7.64 -22.32 -45.63
C TYR A 456 -8.82 -22.93 -46.39
N ILE A 457 -8.52 -23.43 -47.59
CA ILE A 457 -9.41 -24.30 -48.37
C ILE A 457 -8.92 -25.75 -48.19
N GLN A 458 -9.83 -26.67 -47.89
CA GLN A 458 -9.55 -28.09 -47.71
C GLN A 458 -10.47 -28.96 -48.57
N GLY A 459 -9.96 -30.10 -49.03
CA GLY A 459 -10.75 -31.09 -49.77
C GLY A 459 -10.80 -30.87 -51.28
N ILE A 460 -9.95 -29.99 -51.82
CA ILE A 460 -9.86 -29.74 -53.26
C ILE A 460 -8.42 -29.51 -53.71
N GLU A 461 -8.13 -29.83 -54.98
CA GLU A 461 -6.83 -29.63 -55.60
C GLU A 461 -6.56 -28.15 -55.91
N ARG A 462 -5.27 -27.77 -56.02
CA ARG A 462 -4.88 -26.39 -56.35
C ARG A 462 -5.15 -26.00 -57.80
N ASN A 463 -5.16 -26.96 -58.73
CA ASN A 463 -5.37 -26.72 -60.15
C ASN A 463 -6.45 -27.68 -60.65
N ILE A 464 -7.62 -27.15 -60.96
CA ILE A 464 -8.79 -27.96 -61.27
C ILE A 464 -9.24 -27.61 -62.68
N VAL A 465 -9.65 -28.61 -63.46
CA VAL A 465 -10.22 -28.43 -64.80
C VAL A 465 -11.66 -28.91 -64.73
N ILE A 466 -12.62 -28.04 -65.08
CA ILE A 466 -14.05 -28.35 -65.04
C ILE A 466 -14.82 -27.75 -66.21
N LEU A 467 -16.02 -28.27 -66.44
CA LEU A 467 -17.06 -27.59 -67.22
C LEU A 467 -17.83 -26.59 -66.34
N ALA A 468 -18.46 -25.59 -66.97
CA ALA A 468 -19.18 -24.54 -66.25
C ALA A 468 -20.36 -25.06 -65.39
N GLU A 469 -20.96 -26.18 -65.79
CA GLU A 469 -22.09 -26.85 -65.12
C GLU A 469 -21.69 -27.78 -63.97
N GLU A 470 -20.39 -28.06 -63.81
CA GLU A 470 -19.91 -28.86 -62.69
C GLU A 470 -19.97 -28.08 -61.37
N THR A 471 -20.08 -28.84 -60.28
CA THR A 471 -20.15 -28.31 -58.92
C THR A 471 -18.92 -28.78 -58.15
N LEU A 472 -18.22 -27.82 -57.54
CA LEU A 472 -17.09 -28.05 -56.65
C LEU A 472 -17.57 -27.98 -55.21
N GLU A 473 -17.16 -28.95 -54.41
CA GLU A 473 -17.45 -29.02 -52.98
C GLU A 473 -16.14 -29.05 -52.20
N PHE A 474 -15.97 -28.12 -51.27
CA PHE A 474 -14.76 -28.02 -50.46
C PHE A 474 -15.06 -27.33 -49.14
N ASP A 475 -14.20 -27.52 -48.14
CA ASP A 475 -14.35 -26.90 -46.83
C ASP A 475 -13.51 -25.63 -46.76
N ILE A 476 -14.10 -24.58 -46.19
CA ILE A 476 -13.37 -23.38 -45.78
C ILE A 476 -13.25 -23.40 -44.27
N ILE A 477 -12.04 -23.15 -43.78
CA ILE A 477 -11.72 -23.10 -42.36
C ILE A 477 -10.93 -21.82 -42.12
N SER A 478 -11.39 -21.01 -41.18
CA SER A 478 -10.68 -19.81 -40.74
C SER A 478 -10.57 -19.78 -39.22
N GLU A 479 -9.45 -19.26 -38.73
CA GLU A 479 -9.12 -19.20 -37.30
C GLU A 479 -8.54 -17.83 -36.92
N ASP A 480 -8.87 -17.39 -35.71
CA ASP A 480 -8.45 -16.13 -35.11
C ASP A 480 -8.30 -16.28 -33.58
N ASP A 481 -7.42 -15.49 -32.96
CA ASP A 481 -7.23 -15.47 -31.50
C ASP A 481 -8.37 -14.76 -30.76
N PHE A 482 -9.13 -13.90 -31.45
CA PHE A 482 -10.33 -13.26 -30.91
C PHE A 482 -11.59 -13.61 -31.68
N GLY A 483 -11.90 -12.92 -32.77
CA GLY A 483 -13.24 -12.95 -33.35
C GLY A 483 -13.22 -12.79 -34.86
N LEU A 484 -13.86 -13.74 -35.54
CA LEU A 484 -14.10 -13.67 -36.97
C LEU A 484 -15.45 -13.01 -37.27
N ARG A 485 -15.44 -12.00 -38.13
CA ARG A 485 -16.63 -11.28 -38.57
C ARG A 485 -17.38 -12.07 -39.65
N GLU A 486 -16.65 -12.57 -40.65
CA GLU A 486 -17.21 -13.41 -41.71
C GLU A 486 -16.14 -14.21 -42.45
N ILE A 487 -16.58 -15.29 -43.09
CA ILE A 487 -15.80 -16.06 -44.06
C ILE A 487 -16.55 -16.16 -45.38
N GLY A 488 -15.80 -16.25 -46.46
CA GLY A 488 -16.38 -16.35 -47.79
C GLY A 488 -15.39 -16.72 -48.89
N LEU A 489 -15.84 -16.56 -50.13
CA LEU A 489 -15.09 -16.80 -51.34
C LEU A 489 -14.88 -15.51 -52.12
N SER A 490 -13.74 -15.37 -52.77
CA SER A 490 -13.50 -14.33 -53.77
C SER A 490 -12.83 -14.97 -54.98
N TRP A 491 -13.20 -14.49 -56.16
CA TRP A 491 -12.65 -14.98 -57.41
C TRP A 491 -12.37 -13.86 -58.40
N VAL A 492 -11.30 -14.07 -59.18
CA VAL A 492 -10.88 -13.20 -60.27
C VAL A 492 -10.69 -14.02 -61.53
N GLY A 493 -11.35 -13.61 -62.61
CA GLY A 493 -11.34 -14.30 -63.90
C GLY A 493 -10.28 -13.72 -64.83
N SER A 494 -9.81 -14.56 -65.76
CA SER A 494 -8.99 -14.14 -66.89
C SER A 494 -9.30 -15.00 -68.11
N TYR A 495 -9.56 -14.36 -69.26
CA TYR A 495 -9.74 -15.10 -70.51
C TYR A 495 -8.40 -15.55 -71.07
N ASN A 496 -8.33 -16.82 -71.48
CA ASN A 496 -7.15 -17.39 -72.13
C ASN A 496 -7.01 -16.93 -73.60
N LYS A 497 -8.06 -16.34 -74.18
CA LYS A 497 -8.10 -15.78 -75.54
C LYS A 497 -8.60 -14.33 -75.47
N PRO A 498 -8.16 -13.43 -76.36
CA PRO A 498 -8.69 -12.07 -76.43
C PRO A 498 -10.22 -12.11 -76.59
N SER A 499 -10.93 -11.44 -75.69
CA SER A 499 -12.39 -11.37 -75.63
C SER A 499 -12.79 -9.92 -75.37
N ASP A 500 -13.89 -9.47 -75.97
CA ASP A 500 -14.45 -8.14 -75.76
C ASP A 500 -15.28 -8.05 -74.45
N LYS A 501 -15.48 -9.17 -73.75
CA LYS A 501 -16.20 -9.23 -72.47
C LYS A 501 -15.24 -9.01 -71.30
N GLU A 502 -15.75 -8.47 -70.21
CA GLU A 502 -15.02 -8.39 -68.94
C GLU A 502 -14.89 -9.79 -68.31
N PRO A 503 -13.73 -10.14 -67.73
CA PRO A 503 -13.57 -11.40 -66.99
C PRO A 503 -14.46 -11.44 -65.75
N ALA A 504 -14.82 -12.65 -65.31
CA ALA A 504 -15.70 -12.83 -64.17
C ALA A 504 -14.99 -12.53 -62.84
N ASN A 505 -15.43 -11.50 -62.14
CA ASN A 505 -14.92 -11.14 -60.81
C ASN A 505 -16.08 -11.09 -59.82
N GLY A 506 -15.88 -11.60 -58.61
CA GLY A 506 -16.94 -11.63 -57.60
C GLY A 506 -16.50 -12.13 -56.24
N SER A 507 -17.37 -11.96 -55.24
CA SER A 507 -17.19 -12.53 -53.92
C SER A 507 -18.53 -12.98 -53.32
N LEU A 508 -18.47 -13.97 -52.44
CA LEU A 508 -19.61 -14.58 -51.79
C LEU A 508 -19.31 -14.75 -50.30
N THR A 509 -20.10 -14.12 -49.43
CA THR A 509 -20.08 -14.41 -48.00
C THR A 509 -20.82 -15.71 -47.74
N LEU A 510 -20.15 -16.69 -47.13
CA LEU A 510 -20.75 -17.99 -46.83
C LEU A 510 -21.34 -18.02 -45.42
N LYS A 511 -20.62 -17.43 -44.46
CA LYS A 511 -21.01 -17.48 -43.05
C LYS A 511 -20.55 -16.22 -42.33
N LYS A 512 -21.45 -15.66 -41.53
CA LYS A 512 -21.14 -14.59 -40.57
C LYS A 512 -20.75 -15.20 -39.23
N GLY A 513 -19.77 -14.61 -38.58
CA GLY A 513 -19.34 -14.97 -37.25
C GLY A 513 -19.89 -14.04 -36.18
N SER A 514 -19.15 -13.97 -35.08
CA SER A 514 -19.40 -13.10 -33.93
C SER A 514 -18.05 -12.68 -33.33
N PRO A 515 -18.02 -11.65 -32.48
CA PRO A 515 -16.77 -11.26 -31.82
C PRO A 515 -16.17 -12.33 -30.88
N SER A 516 -16.92 -13.39 -30.59
CA SER A 516 -16.50 -14.57 -29.82
C SER A 516 -16.24 -15.82 -30.68
N SER A 517 -16.35 -15.70 -32.01
CA SER A 517 -16.16 -16.82 -32.93
C SER A 517 -14.70 -16.89 -33.40
N ASN A 518 -13.86 -17.55 -32.60
CA ASN A 518 -12.44 -17.77 -32.92
C ASN A 518 -12.19 -18.72 -34.10
N ARG A 519 -13.17 -19.56 -34.45
CA ARG A 519 -13.08 -20.50 -35.57
C ARG A 519 -14.39 -20.56 -36.33
N LEU A 520 -14.32 -20.38 -37.63
CA LEU A 520 -15.45 -20.59 -38.53
C LEU A 520 -15.09 -21.67 -39.55
N SER A 521 -16.05 -22.54 -39.81
CA SER A 521 -15.95 -23.52 -40.87
C SER A 521 -17.29 -23.67 -41.58
N GLU A 522 -17.23 -23.78 -42.90
CA GLU A 522 -18.40 -23.95 -43.76
C GLU A 522 -18.02 -24.78 -44.99
N ARG A 523 -18.93 -25.67 -45.41
CA ARG A 523 -18.80 -26.40 -46.68
C ARG A 523 -19.24 -25.47 -47.81
N ALA A 524 -18.31 -25.07 -48.65
CA ALA A 524 -18.58 -24.29 -49.84
C ALA A 524 -19.03 -25.19 -50.99
N ILE A 525 -20.11 -24.78 -51.67
CA ILE A 525 -20.62 -25.41 -52.90
C ILE A 525 -20.54 -24.35 -53.99
N PHE A 526 -19.67 -24.56 -54.98
CA PHE A 526 -19.39 -23.57 -56.03
C PHE A 526 -19.59 -24.17 -57.42
N SER A 527 -20.47 -23.57 -58.22
CA SER A 527 -20.66 -23.91 -59.63
C SER A 527 -20.55 -22.65 -60.50
N PRO A 528 -19.65 -22.60 -61.49
CA PRO A 528 -19.47 -21.42 -62.34
C PRO A 528 -20.77 -20.95 -63.02
N GLN A 529 -21.60 -21.88 -63.50
CA GLN A 529 -22.86 -21.58 -64.17
C GLN A 529 -23.85 -20.83 -63.27
N THR A 530 -23.87 -21.14 -61.97
CA THR A 530 -24.75 -20.47 -61.00
C THR A 530 -24.46 -18.97 -60.90
N TYR A 531 -23.21 -18.58 -61.13
CA TYR A 531 -22.75 -17.20 -61.09
C TYR A 531 -22.58 -16.58 -62.49
N GLY A 532 -23.08 -17.24 -63.54
CA GLY A 532 -23.01 -16.76 -64.92
C GLY A 532 -21.58 -16.68 -65.48
N ILE A 533 -20.66 -17.48 -64.95
CA ILE A 533 -19.25 -17.47 -65.33
C ILE A 533 -19.07 -18.28 -66.62
N GLU A 534 -18.75 -17.60 -67.71
CA GLU A 534 -18.40 -18.20 -69.00
C GLU A 534 -17.00 -18.87 -68.95
N PRO A 535 -16.67 -19.78 -69.90
CA PRO A 535 -15.38 -20.46 -69.97
C PRO A 535 -14.18 -19.50 -69.93
N GLN A 536 -13.36 -19.63 -68.88
CA GLN A 536 -12.18 -18.81 -68.59
C GLN A 536 -11.33 -19.45 -67.48
N THR A 537 -10.16 -18.90 -67.20
CA THR A 537 -9.37 -19.27 -66.01
C THR A 537 -9.82 -18.43 -64.82
N LEU A 538 -10.07 -19.07 -63.67
CA LEU A 538 -10.56 -18.43 -62.46
C LEU A 538 -9.57 -18.66 -61.32
N ILE A 539 -9.10 -17.59 -60.68
CA ILE A 539 -8.31 -17.65 -59.45
C ILE A 539 -9.28 -17.46 -58.29
N LEU A 540 -9.46 -18.49 -57.46
CA LEU A 540 -10.40 -18.49 -56.34
C LEU A 540 -9.65 -18.65 -55.01
N SER A 541 -9.98 -17.81 -54.03
CA SER A 541 -9.47 -17.93 -52.65
C SER A 541 -10.63 -17.85 -51.66
N ALA A 542 -10.47 -18.52 -50.53
CA ALA A 542 -11.28 -18.22 -49.36
C ALA A 542 -10.78 -16.89 -48.77
N TYR A 543 -11.69 -16.09 -48.23
CA TYR A 543 -11.35 -14.91 -47.45
C TYR A 543 -11.94 -15.00 -46.05
N THR A 544 -11.28 -14.31 -45.13
CA THR A 544 -11.78 -14.08 -43.78
C THR A 544 -11.57 -12.62 -43.42
N GLU A 545 -12.45 -12.09 -42.59
CA GLU A 545 -12.34 -10.75 -42.03
C GLU A 545 -12.63 -10.82 -40.53
N ASP A 546 -11.77 -10.16 -39.75
CA ASP A 546 -11.86 -10.05 -38.30
C ASP A 546 -12.47 -8.70 -37.90
N TYR A 547 -12.36 -8.35 -36.62
CA TYR A 547 -12.90 -7.10 -36.09
C TYR A 547 -11.85 -5.98 -35.98
N LYS A 548 -10.57 -6.24 -36.26
CA LYS A 548 -9.52 -5.23 -36.11
C LYS A 548 -9.66 -4.09 -37.13
N PRO A 549 -9.80 -2.82 -36.69
CA PRO A 549 -9.96 -1.70 -37.60
C PRO A 549 -8.74 -1.51 -38.51
N GLY A 550 -9.00 -1.25 -39.79
CA GLY A 550 -7.94 -1.02 -40.78
C GLY A 550 -7.28 -2.29 -41.32
N ARG A 551 -7.69 -3.47 -40.85
CA ARG A 551 -7.36 -4.77 -41.44
C ARG A 551 -8.47 -5.17 -42.41
N GLY A 552 -8.13 -5.32 -43.68
CA GLY A 552 -9.02 -5.78 -44.73
C GLY A 552 -9.17 -7.30 -44.77
N ARG A 553 -9.58 -7.83 -45.92
CA ARG A 553 -9.76 -9.26 -46.13
C ARG A 553 -8.41 -9.98 -46.18
N ILE A 554 -8.32 -11.07 -45.44
CA ILE A 554 -7.19 -11.99 -45.50
C ILE A 554 -7.57 -13.20 -46.34
N PHE A 555 -6.74 -13.55 -47.30
CA PHE A 555 -7.03 -14.63 -48.25
C PHE A 555 -6.24 -15.90 -47.95
N SER A 556 -6.85 -17.04 -48.25
CA SER A 556 -6.15 -18.32 -48.35
C SER A 556 -5.23 -18.36 -49.56
N GLU A 557 -4.36 -19.37 -49.59
CA GLU A 557 -3.70 -19.80 -50.83
C GLU A 557 -4.75 -19.96 -51.94
N PRO A 558 -4.52 -19.40 -53.14
CA PRO A 558 -5.48 -19.48 -54.23
C PRO A 558 -5.48 -20.86 -54.87
N ILE A 559 -6.64 -21.24 -55.40
CA ILE A 559 -6.81 -22.36 -56.32
C ILE A 559 -7.13 -21.81 -57.72
N THR A 560 -6.57 -22.44 -58.74
CA THR A 560 -6.82 -22.11 -60.14
C THR A 560 -7.83 -23.09 -60.71
N ILE A 561 -8.94 -22.57 -61.21
CA ILE A 561 -10.00 -23.34 -61.85
C ILE A 561 -10.02 -22.98 -63.34
N TYR A 562 -9.69 -23.95 -64.18
CA TYR A 562 -9.78 -23.83 -65.63
C TYR A 562 -11.17 -24.27 -66.09
N ILE A 563 -12.01 -23.28 -66.40
CA ILE A 563 -13.37 -23.53 -66.90
C ILE A 563 -13.28 -23.61 -68.41
N LEU A 564 -13.46 -24.81 -68.95
CA LEU A 564 -13.29 -25.08 -70.37
C LEU A 564 -14.63 -25.15 -71.11
N THR A 565 -14.60 -24.93 -72.42
CA THR A 565 -15.70 -25.37 -73.28
C THR A 565 -15.72 -26.90 -73.36
N ARG A 566 -16.85 -27.49 -73.74
CA ARG A 566 -16.95 -28.94 -73.89
C ARG A 566 -15.94 -29.50 -74.90
N ASP A 567 -15.76 -28.83 -76.04
CA ASP A 567 -14.71 -29.15 -77.02
C ASP A 567 -13.29 -29.12 -76.43
N GLU A 568 -12.94 -28.06 -75.69
CA GLU A 568 -11.60 -27.91 -75.10
C GLU A 568 -11.35 -28.96 -74.02
N HIS A 569 -12.36 -29.23 -73.20
CA HIS A 569 -12.33 -30.27 -72.18
C HIS A 569 -12.16 -31.67 -72.80
N ALA A 570 -12.86 -31.98 -73.89
CA ALA A 570 -12.71 -33.23 -74.62
C ALA A 570 -11.29 -33.42 -75.16
N GLN A 571 -10.65 -32.35 -75.66
CA GLN A 571 -9.25 -32.39 -76.10
C GLN A 571 -8.27 -32.62 -74.94
N VAL A 572 -8.52 -32.02 -73.77
CA VAL A 572 -7.70 -32.24 -72.57
C VAL A 572 -7.83 -33.68 -72.08
N ILE A 573 -9.05 -34.21 -72.01
CA ILE A 573 -9.32 -35.62 -71.66
C ILE A 573 -8.58 -36.54 -72.62
N LYS A 574 -8.70 -36.32 -73.93
CA LYS A 574 -8.02 -37.14 -74.95
C LYS A 574 -6.51 -37.13 -74.78
N LYS A 575 -5.89 -35.95 -74.61
CA LYS A 575 -4.44 -35.83 -74.37
C LYS A 575 -4.00 -36.52 -73.08
N ARG A 576 -4.80 -36.42 -72.00
CA ARG A 576 -4.52 -37.12 -70.73
C ARG A 576 -4.62 -38.63 -70.92
N PHE A 577 -5.64 -39.10 -71.63
CA PHE A 577 -5.82 -40.51 -71.94
C PHE A 577 -4.67 -41.07 -72.77
N ASP A 578 -4.31 -40.43 -73.89
CA ASP A 578 -3.20 -40.85 -74.75
C ASP A 578 -1.89 -40.96 -73.95
N ARG A 579 -1.66 -40.02 -73.01
CA ARG A 579 -0.50 -40.06 -72.11
C ARG A 579 -0.55 -41.25 -71.16
N VAL A 580 -1.68 -41.50 -70.50
CA VAL A 580 -1.82 -42.61 -69.56
C VAL A 580 -1.75 -43.96 -70.28
N ILE A 581 -2.25 -44.05 -71.52
CA ILE A 581 -2.06 -45.23 -72.38
C ILE A 581 -0.58 -45.45 -72.69
N SER A 582 0.17 -44.40 -73.04
CA SER A 582 1.62 -44.53 -73.23
C SER A 582 2.33 -44.99 -71.96
N GLU A 583 1.94 -44.47 -70.79
CA GLU A 583 2.49 -44.90 -69.49
C GLU A 583 2.14 -46.37 -69.18
N LEU A 584 0.93 -46.82 -69.57
CA LEU A 584 0.47 -48.21 -69.45
C LEU A 584 1.26 -49.13 -70.37
N GLU A 585 1.44 -48.78 -71.64
CA GLU A 585 2.24 -49.55 -72.60
C GLU A 585 3.68 -49.71 -72.14
N ASP A 586 4.26 -48.67 -71.52
CA ASP A 586 5.60 -48.73 -70.93
C ASP A 586 5.65 -49.65 -69.72
N ALA A 587 4.65 -49.60 -68.83
CA ALA A 587 4.56 -50.49 -67.66
C ALA A 587 4.33 -51.96 -68.08
N ALA A 588 3.48 -52.20 -69.07
CA ALA A 588 3.24 -53.54 -69.63
C ALA A 588 4.49 -54.09 -70.35
N ARG A 589 5.26 -53.24 -71.05
CA ARG A 589 6.55 -53.63 -71.63
C ARG A 589 7.58 -53.98 -70.55
N LYS A 590 7.62 -53.25 -69.43
CA LYS A 590 8.47 -53.58 -68.29
C LYS A 590 8.07 -54.91 -67.67
N GLU A 591 6.78 -55.18 -67.53
CA GLU A 591 6.28 -56.45 -67.00
C GLU A 591 6.72 -57.63 -67.88
N LEU A 592 6.57 -57.52 -69.20
CA LEU A 592 7.03 -58.53 -70.14
C LEU A 592 8.55 -58.77 -70.06
N ASN A 593 9.34 -57.72 -69.84
CA ASN A 593 10.78 -57.84 -69.69
C ASN A 593 11.15 -58.51 -68.35
N ASN A 594 10.48 -58.13 -67.25
CA ASN A 594 10.67 -58.75 -65.94
C ASN A 594 10.30 -60.24 -65.99
N LEU A 595 9.19 -60.58 -66.66
CA LEU A 595 8.75 -61.96 -66.87
C LEU A 595 9.76 -62.77 -67.69
N ASP A 596 10.28 -62.24 -68.80
CA ASP A 596 11.33 -62.91 -69.60
C ASP A 596 12.63 -63.06 -68.82
N GLU A 597 13.00 -62.07 -67.98
CA GLU A 597 14.16 -62.16 -67.08
C GLU A 597 13.97 -63.26 -66.02
N ASN A 598 12.80 -63.33 -65.38
CA ASN A 598 12.43 -64.37 -64.42
C ASN A 598 12.37 -65.76 -65.06
N GLU A 599 11.78 -65.89 -66.25
CA GLU A 599 11.80 -67.15 -67.00
C GLU A 599 13.22 -67.58 -67.39
N ARG A 600 14.11 -66.63 -67.71
CA ARG A 600 15.53 -66.93 -67.99
C ARG A 600 16.28 -67.35 -66.74
N LEU A 601 16.00 -66.72 -65.60
CA LEU A 601 16.57 -67.11 -64.31
C LEU A 601 16.10 -68.51 -63.88
N ASP A 602 14.84 -68.86 -64.13
CA ASP A 602 14.28 -70.19 -63.85
C ASP A 602 14.82 -71.27 -64.80
N LYS A 603 14.91 -70.98 -66.11
CA LYS A 603 15.41 -71.95 -67.12
C LYS A 603 16.91 -72.21 -67.05
N ASN A 604 17.72 -71.22 -66.66
CA ASN A 604 19.18 -71.32 -66.70
C ASN A 604 19.81 -71.84 -65.39
N ASN A 605 19.05 -71.94 -64.30
CA ASN A 605 19.56 -72.39 -63.01
C ASN A 605 18.91 -73.70 -62.58
N THR A 606 19.70 -74.62 -62.02
CA THR A 606 19.16 -75.82 -61.34
C THR A 606 18.60 -75.46 -59.95
N ALA A 607 17.75 -76.31 -59.38
CA ALA A 607 17.13 -76.07 -58.06
C ALA A 607 18.14 -75.83 -56.91
N GLU A 608 19.39 -76.30 -57.05
CA GLU A 608 20.49 -76.05 -56.11
C GLU A 608 21.19 -74.69 -56.35
N GLU A 609 21.27 -74.21 -57.60
CA GLU A 609 21.90 -72.93 -57.97
C GLU A 609 21.04 -71.72 -57.61
N LEU A 610 19.70 -71.86 -57.66
CA LEU A 610 18.74 -70.85 -57.18
C LEU A 610 18.82 -70.60 -55.66
N GLN A 611 19.47 -71.49 -54.89
CA GLN A 611 19.68 -71.32 -53.45
C GLN A 611 21.00 -70.61 -53.09
N SER A 612 21.84 -70.28 -54.08
CA SER A 612 23.07 -69.50 -53.90
C SER A 612 22.76 -68.07 -53.41
N ALA A 613 23.73 -67.42 -52.76
CA ALA A 613 23.56 -66.07 -52.23
C ALA A 613 23.25 -65.05 -53.35
N ASP A 614 23.92 -65.16 -54.49
CA ASP A 614 23.75 -64.27 -55.65
C ASP A 614 22.39 -64.45 -56.32
N ALA A 615 21.87 -65.68 -56.43
CA ALA A 615 20.55 -65.94 -56.99
C ALA A 615 19.41 -65.44 -56.09
N LYS A 616 19.59 -65.51 -54.76
CA LYS A 616 18.62 -64.93 -53.79
C LYS A 616 18.59 -63.41 -53.86
N GLU A 617 19.73 -62.76 -54.07
CA GLU A 617 19.80 -61.31 -54.25
C GLU A 617 19.10 -60.88 -55.55
N GLN A 618 19.31 -61.60 -56.66
CA GLN A 618 18.63 -61.34 -57.94
C GLN A 618 17.12 -61.60 -57.88
N LEU A 619 16.68 -62.65 -57.19
CA LEU A 619 15.25 -62.92 -56.96
C LEU A 619 14.60 -61.83 -56.10
N ALA A 620 15.27 -61.37 -55.05
CA ALA A 620 14.77 -60.27 -54.22
C ALA A 620 14.70 -58.94 -55.01
N GLU A 621 15.68 -58.67 -55.87
CA GLU A 621 15.66 -57.50 -56.77
C GLU A 621 14.51 -57.62 -57.79
N SER A 622 14.24 -58.82 -58.29
CA SER A 622 13.13 -59.08 -59.22
C SER A 622 11.76 -58.94 -58.56
N GLU A 623 11.58 -59.50 -57.36
CA GLU A 623 10.36 -59.35 -56.55
C GLU A 623 10.09 -57.87 -56.26
N GLN A 624 11.13 -57.09 -55.96
CA GLN A 624 11.00 -55.64 -55.79
C GLN A 624 10.58 -54.94 -57.09
N LYS A 625 11.16 -55.31 -58.24
CA LYS A 625 10.79 -54.73 -59.56
C LYS A 625 9.35 -55.06 -59.95
N GLU A 626 8.88 -56.29 -59.68
CA GLU A 626 7.49 -56.70 -59.88
C GLU A 626 6.55 -55.91 -58.95
N ALA A 627 6.88 -55.79 -57.67
CA ALA A 627 6.07 -55.01 -56.72
C ALA A 627 5.97 -53.52 -57.11
N GLU A 628 7.08 -52.89 -57.50
CA GLU A 628 7.10 -51.51 -57.98
C GLU A 628 6.28 -51.33 -59.27
N ASN A 629 6.36 -52.28 -60.20
CA ASN A 629 5.58 -52.22 -61.44
C ASN A 629 4.09 -52.45 -61.20
N ALA A 630 3.73 -53.37 -60.30
CA ALA A 630 2.36 -53.63 -59.88
C ALA A 630 1.71 -52.41 -59.20
N GLU A 631 2.43 -51.72 -58.31
CA GLU A 631 1.97 -50.46 -57.72
C GLU A 631 1.72 -49.39 -58.79
N LYS A 632 2.63 -49.26 -59.76
CA LYS A 632 2.49 -48.33 -60.87
C LYS A 632 1.31 -48.66 -61.78
N MET A 633 1.08 -49.94 -62.08
CA MET A 633 -0.10 -50.40 -62.84
C MET A 633 -1.40 -50.06 -62.11
N LYS A 634 -1.44 -50.21 -60.79
CA LYS A 634 -2.58 -49.83 -59.95
C LYS A 634 -2.82 -48.31 -59.96
N GLU A 635 -1.77 -47.50 -59.92
CA GLU A 635 -1.86 -46.04 -60.04
C GLU A 635 -2.43 -45.62 -61.41
N ILE A 636 -1.91 -46.22 -62.49
CA ILE A 636 -2.38 -45.99 -63.86
C ILE A 636 -3.85 -46.37 -64.01
N ALA A 637 -4.27 -47.52 -63.46
CA ALA A 637 -5.66 -47.98 -63.48
C ALA A 637 -6.59 -46.93 -62.85
N LYS A 638 -6.21 -46.41 -61.68
CA LYS A 638 -6.97 -45.38 -60.97
C LYS A 638 -7.08 -44.08 -61.78
N LYS A 639 -5.97 -43.61 -62.36
CA LYS A 639 -5.96 -42.43 -63.25
C LYS A 639 -6.85 -42.63 -64.46
N MET A 640 -6.83 -43.81 -65.07
CA MET A 640 -7.64 -44.11 -66.24
C MET A 640 -9.13 -44.18 -65.90
N GLU A 641 -9.48 -44.67 -64.70
CA GLU A 641 -10.86 -44.66 -64.19
C GLU A 641 -11.36 -43.22 -63.97
N GLU A 642 -10.51 -42.35 -63.41
CA GLU A 642 -10.80 -40.92 -63.23
C GLU A 642 -11.01 -40.22 -64.59
N ILE A 643 -10.09 -40.40 -65.54
CA ILE A 643 -10.22 -39.83 -66.90
C ILE A 643 -11.49 -40.33 -67.59
N PHE A 644 -11.87 -41.59 -67.43
CA PHE A 644 -13.11 -42.14 -68.00
C PHE A 644 -14.36 -41.54 -67.35
N LYS A 645 -14.35 -41.27 -66.04
CA LYS A 645 -15.43 -40.55 -65.36
C LYS A 645 -15.58 -39.13 -65.90
N ASP A 646 -14.47 -38.41 -66.10
CA ASP A 646 -14.47 -37.07 -66.69
C ASP A 646 -14.98 -37.09 -68.15
N ALA A 647 -14.57 -38.11 -68.90
CA ALA A 647 -15.02 -38.37 -70.26
C ALA A 647 -16.54 -38.58 -70.35
N ALA A 648 -17.10 -39.38 -69.44
CA ALA A 648 -18.53 -39.63 -69.37
C ALA A 648 -19.36 -38.37 -69.05
N ARG A 649 -18.80 -37.40 -68.30
CA ARG A 649 -19.46 -36.13 -67.96
C ARG A 649 -19.52 -35.14 -69.13
N ASN A 650 -18.50 -35.12 -69.98
CA ASN A 650 -18.37 -34.13 -71.06
C ASN A 650 -19.36 -34.32 -72.22
N GLY A 651 -19.73 -35.57 -72.53
CA GLY A 651 -20.78 -35.91 -73.51
C GLY A 651 -20.49 -35.60 -74.99
N GLU A 652 -19.40 -34.90 -75.32
CA GLU A 652 -19.01 -34.54 -76.71
C GLU A 652 -17.85 -35.38 -77.26
N LEU A 653 -17.32 -36.32 -76.48
CA LEU A 653 -16.31 -37.26 -76.97
C LEU A 653 -16.89 -38.20 -78.03
N ASP A 654 -16.12 -38.45 -79.07
CA ASP A 654 -16.54 -39.36 -80.13
C ASP A 654 -16.68 -40.81 -79.60
N GLN A 655 -17.66 -41.54 -80.14
CA GLN A 655 -17.98 -42.90 -79.68
C GLN A 655 -16.80 -43.87 -79.80
N LYS A 656 -15.85 -43.62 -80.72
CA LYS A 656 -14.68 -44.45 -80.90
C LYS A 656 -13.70 -44.26 -79.74
N THR A 657 -13.38 -43.02 -79.38
CA THR A 657 -12.52 -42.71 -78.23
C THR A 657 -13.11 -43.23 -76.91
N MET A 658 -14.42 -43.08 -76.69
CA MET A 658 -15.08 -43.63 -75.48
C MET A 658 -15.00 -45.17 -75.41
N LYS A 659 -15.12 -45.85 -76.56
CA LYS A 659 -14.97 -47.29 -76.64
C LYS A 659 -13.52 -47.73 -76.35
N GLU A 660 -12.54 -47.03 -76.92
CA GLU A 660 -11.11 -47.29 -76.68
C GLU A 660 -10.75 -47.12 -75.19
N MET A 661 -11.31 -46.10 -74.52
CA MET A 661 -11.13 -45.90 -73.07
C MET A 661 -11.75 -47.03 -72.24
N ALA A 662 -12.96 -47.48 -72.60
CA ALA A 662 -13.64 -48.57 -71.92
C ALA A 662 -12.91 -49.92 -72.11
N ASP A 663 -12.48 -50.22 -73.35
CA ASP A 663 -11.74 -51.43 -73.68
C ASP A 663 -10.39 -51.47 -72.93
N ALA A 664 -9.68 -50.33 -72.84
CA ALA A 664 -8.43 -50.24 -72.09
C ALA A 664 -8.61 -50.49 -70.58
N LEU A 665 -9.64 -49.91 -69.96
CA LEU A 665 -9.97 -50.14 -68.55
C LEU A 665 -10.35 -51.60 -68.27
N GLN A 666 -11.14 -52.20 -69.15
CA GLN A 666 -11.55 -53.60 -69.03
C GLN A 666 -10.34 -54.53 -69.12
N ASN A 667 -9.46 -54.32 -70.11
CA ASN A 667 -8.25 -55.11 -70.26
C ASN A 667 -7.32 -54.99 -69.05
N MET A 668 -7.17 -53.79 -68.48
CA MET A 668 -6.38 -53.59 -67.25
C MET A 668 -6.95 -54.34 -66.06
N LYS A 669 -8.27 -54.32 -65.88
CA LYS A 669 -8.93 -55.05 -64.79
C LYS A 669 -8.76 -56.56 -64.94
N GLU A 670 -8.84 -57.08 -66.16
CA GLU A 670 -8.61 -58.49 -66.46
C GLU A 670 -7.14 -58.92 -66.27
N LEU A 671 -6.18 -58.01 -66.46
CA LEU A 671 -4.77 -58.24 -66.17
C LEU A 671 -4.50 -58.27 -64.66
N GLY A 672 -5.04 -57.33 -63.89
CA GLY A 672 -4.86 -57.28 -62.44
C GLY A 672 -5.62 -58.35 -61.63
N GLU A 673 -6.52 -59.12 -62.26
CA GLU A 673 -7.20 -60.29 -61.67
C GLU A 673 -6.50 -61.62 -62.00
N LYS A 674 -5.46 -61.61 -62.87
CA LYS A 674 -4.76 -62.81 -63.36
C LYS A 674 -3.38 -63.07 -62.76
N ASP A 675 -2.84 -62.11 -62.01
CA ASP A 675 -1.69 -62.27 -61.10
C ASP A 675 -2.20 -62.56 -59.68
#